data_AF-A0AAV5KYB3-F1
#
_entry.id   AF-A0AAV5KYB3-F1
#
_cell.length_a   1.000
_cell.length_b   1.000
_cell.length_c   1.000
_cell.angle_alpha   90.00
_cell.angle_beta   90.00
_cell.angle_gamma   90.00
#
_symmetry.space_group_name_H-M   'P 1'
#
loop_
_entity.id
_entity.type
_entity.pdbx_description
1 polymer ?
#
loop_
_entity_poly.entity_id
_entity_poly.type
_entity_poly.pdbx_seq_one_letter_code
_entity_poly.pdbx_strand_id
1 'polypeptide(L)'
;MEISVRRGSWVGFRFDSKLQFVAVLLELLLILSWFEAATGKYLEEQQHQKDPERGSRNIVSHSCIHDQILEERRRPGRKVYSVTPQVYEKPSIANPLHNRGRALLSISNLPGERGNAKQPIRIYLNYDAVGHSPDRDCRNVGDIVKLGEPPISSPSGTPSCNPHGDPPIYGDCWYNCTLDDISGEDKRRRLRKALGQTADWFKRALAVEPVKGNLRLSGYSACGQDGGVQLPREYVEEGVVDADLVLLVTTRPTTGNTLAWAVACERDQWGRAIAGHVNVAPRHLTAEAETLLSATLIHEVMHVLGFDPHAFAHFRDERKRRRNQVTDQVMDEKLGRMVTRVVLPRVVMHSRYHYGAFSENFTGLELEDGGGRGTSGSHWEKRLLMNEIMTGSVDTRSVVSKMTLALLEDSGWYQANYRMAEHLDWGRNQGTEFVTSPCNLWKGAYRCNTTQFSGCTYNREAEGYCPIVSYSGDLPQWARYFPQANKGGQSSLADYCTYFVAYSDGSCTDPNSARAPDRMLGEVRGSNSRCMASSLVRTGFVRGSMSQGNGCYQHRCMNNSLEVAVDGIWKVCPQAGGPIQFPGFNGELICPAFHELCGTGPFPVSGQCPNSCNFNGDCVEGKCCCFLGFHGHDCSKRSCPSHCHGHGKCLSNGICECDNGYTGIDCSTAVCDEQCSLHGGVCDNGVCEFRCSDYAGYKCQNSSSLLSSLSICKNVLNSDLSGQHCAPSEPSILQQLEEVVVMPNYHRLFPGGARKIFNNLFGSSYCDAAAKRLACWISIQKCDKDGDNRLRVCYSACQSYNLACGASLDCSDQTLFSGEEEGEGQCTGSGEMKLSWFNRLRSSLFSRDESMKAMSVK
;
A
#
# COMPACT_ATOMS: atom_id res chain seq x y z
N MET A 1 -26.02 28.82 76.15
CA MET A 1 -26.12 30.23 76.56
C MET A 1 -26.37 31.03 75.30
N GLU A 2 -27.64 31.36 75.02
CA GLU A 2 -28.27 32.65 75.39
C GLU A 2 -27.73 33.77 74.46
N ILE A 3 -28.48 34.47 73.60
CA ILE A 3 -29.77 35.18 73.72
C ILE A 3 -30.22 35.50 72.27
N SER A 4 -31.43 35.15 71.82
CA SER A 4 -32.69 35.92 71.91
C SER A 4 -32.73 37.21 71.04
N VAL A 5 -33.59 37.25 70.00
CA VAL A 5 -34.86 38.05 69.92
C VAL A 5 -34.68 39.30 69.03
N ARG A 6 -35.50 39.63 68.01
CA ARG A 6 -36.92 40.09 67.98
C ARG A 6 -37.31 40.24 66.48
N ARG A 7 -38.39 39.70 65.91
CA ARG A 7 -39.86 39.93 66.05
C ARG A 7 -40.41 41.09 65.17
N GLY A 8 -41.41 40.76 64.34
CA GLY A 8 -42.33 41.68 63.63
C GLY A 8 -42.83 41.09 62.30
N SER A 9 -43.73 40.11 62.25
CA SER A 9 -45.22 40.10 62.38
C SER A 9 -46.03 40.77 61.26
N TRP A 10 -46.86 39.93 60.60
CA TRP A 10 -48.24 40.13 60.09
C TRP A 10 -48.38 41.00 58.82
N VAL A 11 -49.14 40.66 57.75
CA VAL A 11 -50.51 40.12 57.53
C VAL A 11 -50.49 39.49 56.11
N GLY A 12 -50.96 38.29 55.77
CA GLY A 12 -52.33 37.76 55.84
C GLY A 12 -53.15 38.11 54.59
N PHE A 13 -53.19 37.27 53.55
CA PHE A 13 -54.35 37.19 52.65
C PHE A 13 -54.49 35.78 52.05
N ARG A 14 -55.75 35.31 52.04
CA ARG A 14 -56.21 33.97 51.68
C ARG A 14 -57.00 34.08 50.36
N PHE A 15 -57.02 32.96 49.62
CA PHE A 15 -57.79 32.63 48.41
C PHE A 15 -57.18 32.98 47.05
N ASP A 16 -56.87 31.96 46.23
CA ASP A 16 -57.87 31.44 45.29
C ASP A 16 -57.55 29.99 44.83
N SER A 17 -58.44 29.04 45.17
CA SER A 17 -58.31 27.59 44.93
C SER A 17 -59.07 27.12 43.68
N LYS A 18 -59.41 28.04 42.75
CA LYS A 18 -60.22 27.72 41.57
C LYS A 18 -59.45 27.65 40.25
N LEU A 19 -58.18 28.07 40.20
CA LEU A 19 -57.39 28.05 38.96
C LEU A 19 -56.69 26.71 38.69
N GLN A 20 -56.32 25.98 39.74
CA GLN A 20 -55.61 24.70 39.64
C GLN A 20 -56.52 23.54 39.21
N PHE A 21 -57.81 23.61 39.53
CA PHE A 21 -58.78 22.57 39.14
C PHE A 21 -59.19 22.67 37.67
N VAL A 22 -59.19 23.88 37.09
CA VAL A 22 -59.54 24.12 35.69
C VAL A 22 -58.42 23.66 34.75
N ALA A 23 -57.15 23.83 35.14
CA ALA A 23 -56.00 23.36 34.35
C ALA A 23 -55.95 21.82 34.26
N VAL A 24 -56.21 21.13 35.37
CA VAL A 24 -56.22 19.65 35.41
C VAL A 24 -57.42 19.07 34.66
N LEU A 25 -58.57 19.75 34.66
CA LEU A 25 -59.73 19.32 33.86
C LEU A 25 -59.49 19.48 32.35
N LEU A 26 -58.76 20.53 31.94
CA LEU A 26 -58.43 20.78 30.52
C LEU A 26 -57.42 19.77 29.97
N GLU A 27 -56.44 19.37 30.79
CA GLU A 27 -55.49 18.30 30.43
C GLU A 27 -56.17 16.93 30.31
N LEU A 28 -57.12 16.60 31.21
CA LEU A 28 -57.87 15.34 31.14
C LEU A 28 -58.84 15.29 29.95
N LEU A 29 -59.45 16.42 29.57
CA LEU A 29 -60.33 16.50 28.39
C LEU A 29 -59.56 16.41 27.07
N LEU A 30 -58.33 16.91 27.00
CA LEU A 30 -57.45 16.75 25.84
C LEU A 30 -56.95 15.31 25.66
N ILE A 31 -56.69 14.59 26.77
CA ILE A 31 -56.29 13.18 26.74
C ILE A 31 -57.48 12.27 26.33
N LEU A 32 -58.70 12.58 26.79
CA LEU A 32 -59.91 11.84 26.40
C LEU A 32 -60.33 12.10 24.95
N SER A 33 -60.13 13.33 24.44
CA SER A 33 -60.35 13.68 23.02
C SER A 33 -59.42 12.94 22.05
N TRP A 34 -58.25 12.48 22.51
CA TRP A 34 -57.32 11.69 21.69
C TRP A 34 -57.65 10.19 21.67
N PHE A 35 -58.39 9.70 22.67
CA PHE A 35 -58.76 8.28 22.76
C PHE A 35 -60.00 7.90 21.94
N GLU A 36 -60.83 8.87 21.53
CA GLU A 36 -62.01 8.62 20.67
C GLU A 36 -61.68 8.61 19.15
N ALA A 37 -60.45 8.93 18.74
CA ALA A 37 -60.03 8.87 17.34
C ALA A 37 -59.41 7.51 16.92
N ALA A 38 -59.28 6.55 17.85
CA ALA A 38 -58.56 5.29 17.62
C ALA A 38 -59.42 4.01 17.66
N THR A 39 -60.75 4.12 17.73
CA THR A 39 -61.65 2.95 17.74
C THR A 39 -62.77 3.08 16.71
N GLY A 40 -62.59 2.46 15.54
CA GLY A 40 -63.62 2.38 14.52
C GLY A 40 -63.29 1.51 13.31
N LYS A 41 -63.56 0.19 13.45
CA LYS A 41 -63.91 -0.82 12.40
C LYS A 41 -62.76 -1.26 11.44
N TYR A 42 -62.52 -2.54 11.12
CA TYR A 42 -63.43 -3.71 11.02
C TYR A 42 -62.65 -5.06 11.00
N LEU A 43 -63.32 -6.15 11.42
CA LEU A 43 -63.06 -7.61 11.23
C LEU A 43 -62.75 -7.97 9.76
N GLU A 44 -62.16 -9.09 9.31
CA GLU A 44 -62.18 -10.55 9.60
C GLU A 44 -61.11 -11.14 8.62
N GLU A 45 -60.30 -12.18 8.84
CA GLU A 45 -60.61 -13.63 8.91
C GLU A 45 -59.33 -14.44 9.26
N GLN A 46 -59.49 -15.35 10.23
CA GLN A 46 -58.92 -16.70 10.43
C GLN A 46 -57.78 -17.20 9.49
N GLN A 47 -56.71 -17.90 9.92
CA GLN A 47 -56.73 -19.22 10.56
C GLN A 47 -55.28 -19.77 10.79
N HIS A 48 -55.09 -20.46 11.93
CA HIS A 48 -54.14 -21.55 12.25
C HIS A 48 -52.60 -21.33 12.28
N GLN A 49 -51.79 -21.88 13.20
CA GLN A 49 -51.98 -22.61 14.47
C GLN A 49 -50.59 -22.90 15.10
N LYS A 50 -50.44 -22.62 16.41
CA LYS A 50 -49.62 -23.23 17.50
C LYS A 50 -48.16 -23.68 17.26
N ASP A 51 -47.12 -23.20 17.96
CA ASP A 51 -46.72 -23.26 19.42
C ASP A 51 -45.51 -24.24 19.60
N PRO A 52 -44.79 -24.33 20.75
CA PRO A 52 -43.56 -23.58 21.07
C PRO A 52 -42.36 -24.49 21.42
N GLU A 53 -41.13 -23.95 21.59
CA GLU A 53 -40.19 -24.50 22.58
C GLU A 53 -39.07 -23.53 23.01
N ARG A 54 -38.63 -23.73 24.25
CA ARG A 54 -37.95 -22.81 25.16
C ARG A 54 -36.58 -23.37 25.52
N GLY A 55 -35.54 -22.53 25.46
CA GLY A 55 -34.40 -22.58 26.39
C GLY A 55 -33.05 -23.06 25.84
N SER A 56 -32.09 -22.14 25.70
CA SER A 56 -30.94 -22.06 26.61
C SER A 56 -30.17 -20.75 26.35
N ARG A 57 -29.85 -20.04 27.43
CA ARG A 57 -29.06 -18.80 27.45
C ARG A 57 -27.64 -19.10 27.91
N ASN A 58 -26.73 -18.19 27.53
CA ASN A 58 -25.34 -17.96 27.98
C ASN A 58 -24.31 -18.77 27.16
N ILE A 59 -23.23 -18.22 26.57
CA ILE A 59 -22.27 -17.21 27.06
C ILE A 59 -21.54 -16.53 25.86
N VAL A 60 -21.45 -15.20 25.91
CA VAL A 60 -20.39 -14.25 25.48
C VAL A 60 -19.77 -14.36 24.08
N SER A 61 -20.05 -13.35 23.24
CA SER A 61 -19.03 -12.73 22.38
C SER A 61 -19.34 -11.23 22.24
N HIS A 62 -18.31 -10.42 22.45
CA HIS A 62 -18.31 -8.98 22.65
C HIS A 62 -18.84 -8.22 21.41
N SER A 63 -19.85 -7.39 21.62
CA SER A 63 -20.42 -6.49 20.62
C SER A 63 -19.99 -5.06 20.93
N CYS A 64 -18.97 -4.57 20.26
CA CYS A 64 -18.56 -3.18 20.38
C CYS A 64 -19.27 -2.38 19.28
N ILE A 65 -19.85 -1.25 19.67
CA ILE A 65 -21.02 -0.66 19.02
C ILE A 65 -20.66 0.18 17.80
N HIS A 66 -21.24 -0.16 16.65
CA HIS A 66 -22.02 0.74 15.77
C HIS A 66 -23.04 -0.05 14.92
N ASP A 67 -24.02 -0.72 15.56
CA ASP A 67 -25.20 -1.26 14.86
C ASP A 67 -26.47 -1.23 15.73
N GLN A 68 -26.83 -0.04 16.23
CA GLN A 68 -28.20 0.19 16.73
C GLN A 68 -28.86 1.43 16.11
N ILE A 69 -28.67 1.61 14.81
CA ILE A 69 -29.63 2.30 13.96
C ILE A 69 -29.90 1.38 12.77
N LEU A 70 -30.95 0.54 12.89
CA LEU A 70 -31.94 0.17 11.87
C LEU A 70 -32.61 -1.18 12.20
N GLU A 71 -33.42 -1.23 13.26
CA GLU A 71 -34.69 -1.94 13.15
C GLU A 71 -35.78 -0.90 12.87
N GLU A 72 -36.35 -0.92 11.66
CA GLU A 72 -37.80 -1.04 11.60
C GLU A 72 -38.24 -1.77 10.34
N ARG A 73 -38.99 -2.85 10.57
CA ARG A 73 -39.73 -3.61 9.58
C ARG A 73 -40.53 -2.67 8.67
N ARG A 74 -40.50 -2.98 7.37
CA ARG A 74 -41.36 -2.48 6.28
C ARG A 74 -42.54 -1.58 6.75
N ARG A 75 -42.44 -0.27 6.49
CA ARG A 75 -43.59 0.58 6.13
C ARG A 75 -43.34 1.19 4.75
N PRO A 76 -44.35 1.29 3.87
CA PRO A 76 -44.14 1.72 2.49
C PRO A 76 -43.79 3.21 2.42
N GLY A 77 -42.73 3.56 1.67
CA GLY A 77 -42.49 4.94 1.20
C GLY A 77 -41.18 5.63 1.57
N ARG A 78 -40.20 4.97 2.21
CA ARG A 78 -38.92 5.62 2.56
C ARG A 78 -37.74 4.70 2.24
N LYS A 79 -36.82 5.15 1.36
CA LYS A 79 -35.57 4.44 1.08
C LYS A 79 -34.67 4.51 2.33
N VAL A 80 -34.21 3.34 2.77
CA VAL A 80 -33.30 3.17 3.90
C VAL A 80 -32.08 2.41 3.38
N TYR A 81 -30.90 2.93 3.69
CA TYR A 81 -29.61 2.37 3.29
C TYR A 81 -29.11 1.43 4.39
N SER A 82 -28.71 0.21 4.02
CA SER A 82 -28.06 -0.75 4.93
C SER A 82 -26.55 -0.80 4.65
N VAL A 83 -25.73 -0.72 5.71
CA VAL A 83 -24.28 -0.87 5.59
C VAL A 83 -23.92 -2.36 5.69
N THR A 84 -23.79 -3.05 4.56
CA THR A 84 -23.06 -4.34 4.51
C THR A 84 -21.57 -4.15 4.80
N PRO A 85 -20.98 -4.87 5.78
CA PRO A 85 -19.55 -4.84 6.02
C PRO A 85 -18.76 -5.38 4.81
N GLN A 86 -17.51 -4.93 4.66
CA GLN A 86 -16.63 -5.43 3.61
C GLN A 86 -16.07 -6.80 4.01
N VAL A 87 -16.58 -7.85 3.36
CA VAL A 87 -16.19 -9.24 3.63
C VAL A 87 -15.33 -9.73 2.46
N TYR A 88 -14.50 -10.72 2.69
CA TYR A 88 -13.79 -11.43 1.63
C TYR A 88 -14.51 -12.74 1.32
N GLU A 89 -14.55 -13.15 0.05
CA GLU A 89 -15.12 -14.46 -0.28
C GLU A 89 -14.37 -15.57 0.44
N LYS A 90 -15.05 -16.24 1.39
CA LYS A 90 -14.61 -17.55 1.89
C LYS A 90 -15.00 -18.63 0.89
N PRO A 91 -14.20 -19.70 0.74
CA PRO A 91 -14.65 -20.89 0.00
C PRO A 91 -15.91 -21.41 0.70
N SER A 92 -17.07 -21.28 0.06
CA SER A 92 -18.34 -21.68 0.66
C SER A 92 -18.98 -22.81 -0.16
N ILE A 93 -19.24 -23.88 0.56
CA ILE A 93 -20.02 -25.05 0.17
C ILE A 93 -21.43 -24.59 -0.21
N ALA A 94 -21.79 -24.78 -1.48
CA ALA A 94 -23.18 -24.67 -1.91
C ALA A 94 -23.94 -25.93 -1.45
N ASN A 95 -24.90 -25.79 -0.54
CA ASN A 95 -25.96 -26.78 -0.38
C ASN A 95 -27.07 -26.51 -1.42
N PRO A 96 -27.59 -27.55 -2.10
CA PRO A 96 -28.41 -27.37 -3.29
C PRO A 96 -29.88 -27.13 -2.93
N LEU A 97 -30.44 -26.02 -3.41
CA LEU A 97 -31.88 -25.89 -3.57
C LEU A 97 -32.28 -26.45 -4.95
N HIS A 98 -33.01 -27.56 -4.90
CA HIS A 98 -33.82 -28.09 -5.98
C HIS A 98 -34.60 -26.98 -6.69
N ASN A 99 -34.39 -26.77 -8.00
CA ASN A 99 -35.44 -27.03 -8.99
C ASN A 99 -34.94 -26.92 -10.44
N ARG A 100 -35.56 -27.77 -11.25
CA ARG A 100 -35.23 -28.14 -12.63
C ARG A 100 -35.53 -27.00 -13.61
N GLY A 101 -34.69 -26.87 -14.64
CA GLY A 101 -34.99 -26.09 -15.85
C GLY A 101 -33.83 -26.06 -16.83
N ARG A 102 -33.76 -27.05 -17.72
CA ARG A 102 -32.75 -27.24 -18.76
C ARG A 102 -32.60 -26.00 -19.67
N ALA A 103 -31.37 -25.55 -19.85
CA ALA A 103 -30.85 -25.08 -21.14
C ALA A 103 -29.41 -25.61 -21.29
N LEU A 104 -29.33 -26.79 -21.91
CA LEU A 104 -28.11 -27.49 -22.33
C LEU A 104 -27.75 -27.05 -23.74
N LEU A 105 -26.46 -27.28 -24.08
CA LEU A 105 -25.73 -27.14 -25.35
C LEU A 105 -25.03 -25.76 -25.47
N SER A 106 -23.73 -25.61 -25.18
CA SER A 106 -22.63 -26.36 -25.80
C SER A 106 -21.27 -26.24 -25.05
N ILE A 107 -20.70 -27.42 -24.73
CA ILE A 107 -19.27 -27.85 -24.72
C ILE A 107 -18.35 -27.37 -23.57
N SER A 108 -18.49 -28.10 -22.47
CA SER A 108 -17.46 -28.82 -21.70
C SER A 108 -15.98 -28.46 -21.87
N ASN A 109 -15.41 -27.84 -20.83
CA ASN A 109 -14.08 -28.16 -20.33
C ASN A 109 -14.19 -28.58 -18.85
N LEU A 110 -13.38 -29.55 -18.46
CA LEU A 110 -13.43 -30.35 -17.22
C LEU A 110 -13.58 -29.54 -15.91
N PRO A 111 -14.28 -30.07 -14.89
CA PRO A 111 -14.37 -29.45 -13.57
C PRO A 111 -13.11 -29.73 -12.76
N GLY A 112 -12.12 -28.84 -12.86
CA GLY A 112 -10.93 -28.82 -12.00
C GLY A 112 -11.03 -27.69 -10.98
N GLU A 113 -10.85 -28.04 -9.71
CA GLU A 113 -10.41 -27.16 -8.61
C GLU A 113 -11.37 -26.06 -8.13
N ARG A 114 -12.42 -26.45 -7.41
CA ARG A 114 -13.08 -25.55 -6.45
C ARG A 114 -12.52 -25.77 -5.04
N GLY A 115 -11.61 -24.87 -4.66
CA GLY A 115 -11.18 -24.65 -3.28
C GLY A 115 -10.18 -23.49 -3.24
N ASN A 116 -10.54 -22.36 -2.62
CA ASN A 116 -9.63 -21.22 -2.36
C ASN A 116 -9.02 -20.49 -3.58
N ALA A 117 -9.75 -20.28 -4.66
CA ALA A 117 -9.18 -19.59 -5.82
C ALA A 117 -9.14 -18.07 -5.61
N LYS A 118 -7.98 -17.53 -5.20
CA LYS A 118 -7.68 -16.10 -5.45
C LYS A 118 -8.02 -15.81 -6.91
N GLN A 119 -8.73 -14.71 -7.16
CA GLN A 119 -9.19 -14.32 -8.50
C GLN A 119 -8.35 -13.16 -9.04
N PRO A 120 -8.26 -12.97 -10.38
CA PRO A 120 -7.59 -11.82 -10.98
C PRO A 120 -8.02 -10.50 -10.31
N ILE A 121 -7.05 -9.68 -9.90
CA ILE A 121 -7.34 -8.40 -9.22
C ILE A 121 -8.19 -7.48 -10.11
N ARG A 122 -9.21 -6.87 -9.50
CA ARG A 122 -10.08 -5.88 -10.18
C ARG A 122 -9.71 -4.48 -9.73
N ILE A 123 -9.15 -3.69 -10.66
CA ILE A 123 -8.72 -2.31 -10.40
C ILE A 123 -9.71 -1.36 -11.06
N TYR A 124 -10.36 -0.52 -10.24
CA TYR A 124 -11.25 0.54 -10.71
C TYR A 124 -10.48 1.85 -10.84
N LEU A 125 -10.60 2.50 -12.01
CA LEU A 125 -9.91 3.76 -12.32
C LEU A 125 -10.91 4.93 -12.25
N ASN A 126 -10.78 5.80 -11.25
CA ASN A 126 -11.57 7.02 -11.13
C ASN A 126 -10.85 8.20 -11.79
N TYR A 127 -11.53 8.93 -12.68
CA TYR A 127 -10.97 10.09 -13.40
C TYR A 127 -11.69 11.41 -13.05
N ASP A 128 -12.55 11.43 -12.02
CA ASP A 128 -13.45 12.55 -11.74
C ASP A 128 -12.68 13.78 -11.24
N ALA A 129 -11.49 13.57 -10.67
CA ALA A 129 -10.61 14.63 -10.22
C ALA A 129 -9.78 15.27 -11.34
N VAL A 130 -9.75 14.69 -12.55
CA VAL A 130 -8.89 15.15 -13.64
C VAL A 130 -9.38 16.50 -14.19
N GLY A 131 -8.66 17.57 -13.89
CA GLY A 131 -8.96 18.93 -14.35
C GLY A 131 -9.97 19.68 -13.47
N HIS A 132 -10.29 19.13 -12.30
CA HIS A 132 -11.31 19.65 -11.38
C HIS A 132 -10.75 20.21 -10.07
N SER A 133 -9.43 20.24 -9.87
CA SER A 133 -8.75 20.91 -8.75
C SER A 133 -8.32 22.34 -9.13
N PRO A 134 -9.08 23.39 -8.77
CA PRO A 134 -8.84 24.76 -9.26
C PRO A 134 -7.52 25.39 -8.82
N ASP A 135 -6.91 24.93 -7.73
CA ASP A 135 -5.63 25.43 -7.21
C ASP A 135 -4.42 24.55 -7.55
N ARG A 136 -4.63 23.44 -8.28
CA ARG A 136 -3.60 22.43 -8.59
C ARG A 136 -3.55 22.01 -10.06
N ASP A 137 -4.66 22.12 -10.78
CA ASP A 137 -4.73 21.77 -12.20
C ASP A 137 -4.54 23.01 -13.09
N CYS A 138 -3.65 22.90 -14.07
CA CYS A 138 -3.47 23.91 -15.10
C CYS A 138 -4.66 23.94 -16.05
N ARG A 139 -5.40 25.05 -16.08
CA ARG A 139 -6.54 25.24 -17.01
C ARG A 139 -6.16 26.15 -18.18
N ASN A 140 -5.40 27.20 -17.91
CA ASN A 140 -4.90 28.15 -18.88
C ASN A 140 -3.39 28.33 -18.73
N VAL A 141 -2.76 28.80 -19.81
CA VAL A 141 -1.34 29.18 -19.80
C VAL A 141 -1.18 30.41 -18.91
N GLY A 142 -0.21 30.38 -18.01
CA GLY A 142 0.02 31.45 -17.04
C GLY A 142 -0.71 31.28 -15.70
N ASP A 143 -1.55 30.25 -15.55
CA ASP A 143 -2.12 29.90 -14.25
C ASP A 143 -0.99 29.57 -13.25
N ILE A 144 -1.13 30.04 -12.01
CA ILE A 144 -0.19 29.73 -10.92
C ILE A 144 -0.85 28.71 -10.00
N VAL A 145 -0.34 27.48 -10.01
CA VAL A 145 -0.88 26.34 -9.25
C VAL A 145 0.11 25.86 -8.19
N LYS A 146 -0.39 25.11 -7.21
CA LYS A 146 0.45 24.52 -6.15
C LYS A 146 1.03 23.19 -6.61
N LEU A 147 2.35 23.05 -6.54
CA LEU A 147 3.04 21.76 -6.46
C LEU A 147 3.43 21.52 -5.02
N GLY A 148 3.05 20.37 -4.45
CA GLY A 148 3.15 20.19 -3.01
C GLY A 148 2.29 21.18 -2.22
N GLU A 149 2.79 21.63 -1.08
CA GLU A 149 2.14 22.55 -0.15
C GLU A 149 3.06 23.73 0.19
N PRO A 150 3.14 24.77 -0.69
CA PRO A 150 4.00 25.92 -0.47
C PRO A 150 3.65 26.68 0.83
N PRO A 151 4.64 27.25 1.53
CA PRO A 151 4.44 27.85 2.86
C PRO A 151 3.43 29.00 2.84
N ILE A 152 2.52 29.02 3.82
CA ILE A 152 1.34 29.92 3.92
C ILE A 152 1.69 31.42 3.81
N SER A 153 2.92 31.82 4.18
CA SER A 153 3.40 33.20 4.14
C SER A 153 3.91 33.65 2.77
N SER A 154 3.90 32.78 1.75
CA SER A 154 4.30 33.12 0.40
C SER A 154 3.24 33.98 -0.30
N PRO A 155 3.58 35.18 -0.82
CA PRO A 155 2.72 35.83 -1.80
C PRO A 155 2.51 34.89 -2.99
N SER A 156 1.32 34.93 -3.61
CA SER A 156 1.05 34.19 -4.85
C SER A 156 2.14 34.48 -5.88
N GLY A 157 2.98 33.47 -6.17
CA GLY A 157 4.08 33.56 -7.12
C GLY A 157 5.51 33.52 -6.54
N THR A 158 5.72 33.47 -5.22
CA THR A 158 7.08 33.31 -4.65
C THR A 158 7.09 32.46 -3.38
N PRO A 159 7.84 31.36 -3.27
CA PRO A 159 8.81 30.86 -4.24
C PRO A 159 8.15 30.14 -5.42
N SER A 160 8.58 30.47 -6.63
CA SER A 160 8.19 29.76 -7.85
C SER A 160 9.12 28.57 -8.08
N CYS A 161 8.57 27.44 -8.53
CA CYS A 161 9.36 26.27 -8.91
C CYS A 161 10.39 26.67 -9.98
N ASN A 162 11.67 26.65 -9.62
CA ASN A 162 12.75 27.00 -10.53
C ASN A 162 13.81 25.88 -10.50
N PRO A 163 13.67 24.86 -11.38
CA PRO A 163 14.63 23.76 -11.45
C PRO A 163 16.01 24.21 -11.94
N HIS A 164 16.11 25.41 -12.53
CA HIS A 164 17.35 26.03 -12.99
C HIS A 164 17.87 27.14 -12.06
N GLY A 165 17.21 27.35 -10.91
CA GLY A 165 17.66 28.29 -9.89
C GLY A 165 18.89 27.76 -9.14
N ASP A 166 19.58 28.64 -8.44
CA ASP A 166 20.66 28.28 -7.51
C ASP A 166 20.32 28.83 -6.10
N PRO A 167 19.89 27.97 -5.16
CA PRO A 167 19.66 26.53 -5.31
C PRO A 167 18.38 26.23 -6.11
N PRO A 168 18.31 25.08 -6.80
CA PRO A 168 17.11 24.71 -7.54
C PRO A 168 15.97 24.38 -6.58
N ILE A 169 14.79 24.90 -6.88
CA ILE A 169 13.60 24.75 -6.04
C ILE A 169 12.72 23.65 -6.63
N TYR A 170 12.66 22.51 -5.92
CA TYR A 170 11.81 21.36 -6.20
C TYR A 170 10.82 21.14 -5.04
N GLY A 171 9.67 20.52 -5.32
CA GLY A 171 8.68 20.15 -4.29
C GLY A 171 7.63 21.24 -4.03
N ASP A 172 7.50 21.69 -2.78
CA ASP A 172 6.49 22.63 -2.28
C ASP A 172 6.69 24.06 -2.84
N CYS A 173 6.13 24.33 -4.01
CA CYS A 173 6.32 25.60 -4.71
C CYS A 173 5.14 26.01 -5.59
N TRP A 174 5.12 27.28 -5.98
CA TRP A 174 4.17 27.81 -6.95
C TRP A 174 4.66 27.52 -8.37
N TYR A 175 3.86 26.84 -9.16
CA TYR A 175 4.18 26.44 -10.53
C TYR A 175 3.43 27.28 -11.55
N ASN A 176 4.15 27.78 -12.55
CA ASN A 176 3.57 28.54 -13.65
C ASN A 176 3.24 27.60 -14.82
N CYS A 177 1.94 27.45 -15.09
CA CYS A 177 1.40 26.53 -16.08
C CYS A 177 1.80 26.90 -17.50
N THR A 178 2.33 25.92 -18.24
CA THR A 178 2.59 26.02 -19.67
C THR A 178 1.49 25.35 -20.49
N LEU A 179 1.54 25.49 -21.81
CA LEU A 179 0.61 24.79 -22.72
C LEU A 179 0.72 23.26 -22.56
N ASP A 180 1.91 22.76 -22.26
CA ASP A 180 2.16 21.33 -22.08
C ASP A 180 1.59 20.78 -20.77
N ASP A 181 1.22 21.64 -19.83
CA ASP A 181 0.61 21.24 -18.56
C ASP A 181 -0.92 21.18 -18.62
N ILE A 182 -1.53 21.61 -19.72
CA ILE A 182 -2.98 21.59 -19.86
C ILE A 182 -3.44 20.22 -20.37
N SER A 183 -4.28 19.53 -19.58
CA SER A 183 -4.88 18.24 -19.91
C SER A 183 -6.07 18.36 -20.87
N GLY A 184 -5.80 18.63 -22.14
CA GLY A 184 -6.80 18.58 -23.22
C GLY A 184 -7.32 17.17 -23.53
N GLU A 185 -8.29 17.05 -24.44
CA GLU A 185 -8.94 15.76 -24.76
C GLU A 185 -7.97 14.68 -25.23
N ASP A 186 -6.97 15.02 -26.06
CA ASP A 186 -5.99 14.04 -26.56
C ASP A 186 -5.17 13.43 -25.41
N LYS A 187 -4.66 14.28 -24.51
CA LYS A 187 -3.91 13.84 -23.31
C LYS A 187 -4.77 13.00 -22.38
N ARG A 188 -6.04 13.40 -22.14
CA ARG A 188 -6.99 12.61 -21.33
C ARG A 188 -7.26 11.23 -21.94
N ARG A 189 -7.37 11.14 -23.27
CA ARG A 189 -7.53 9.85 -23.98
C ARG A 189 -6.28 8.97 -23.84
N ARG A 190 -5.08 9.54 -24.00
CA ARG A 190 -3.80 8.82 -23.81
C ARG A 190 -3.66 8.29 -22.39
N LEU A 191 -3.96 9.13 -21.40
CA LEU A 191 -3.97 8.75 -19.99
C LEU A 191 -4.89 7.55 -19.73
N ARG A 192 -6.14 7.61 -20.21
CA ARG A 192 -7.12 6.52 -20.06
C ARG A 192 -6.63 5.22 -20.69
N LYS A 193 -6.01 5.31 -21.88
CA LYS A 193 -5.42 4.16 -22.57
C LYS A 193 -4.28 3.54 -21.76
N ALA A 194 -3.32 4.37 -21.33
CA ALA A 194 -2.13 3.93 -20.61
C ALA A 194 -2.50 3.27 -19.27
N LEU A 195 -3.31 3.93 -18.44
CA LEU A 195 -3.76 3.36 -17.16
C LEU A 195 -4.65 2.12 -17.32
N GLY A 196 -5.48 2.08 -18.37
CA GLY A 196 -6.26 0.87 -18.71
C GLY A 196 -5.35 -0.32 -19.02
N GLN A 197 -4.29 -0.11 -19.80
CA GLN A 197 -3.28 -1.15 -20.09
C GLN A 197 -2.51 -1.57 -18.84
N THR A 198 -2.15 -0.64 -17.97
CA THR A 198 -1.52 -0.92 -16.67
C THR A 198 -2.43 -1.79 -15.80
N ALA A 199 -3.71 -1.42 -15.66
CA ALA A 199 -4.69 -2.20 -14.88
C ALA A 199 -4.88 -3.62 -15.45
N ASP A 200 -4.96 -3.76 -16.77
CA ASP A 200 -5.06 -5.05 -17.44
C ASP A 200 -3.79 -5.91 -17.25
N TRP A 201 -2.62 -5.29 -17.19
CA TRP A 201 -1.36 -5.98 -16.90
C TRP A 201 -1.39 -6.58 -15.49
N PHE A 202 -1.77 -5.79 -14.47
CA PHE A 202 -1.87 -6.28 -13.09
C PHE A 202 -2.96 -7.34 -12.91
N LYS A 203 -4.09 -7.21 -13.60
CA LYS A 203 -5.14 -8.24 -13.63
C LYS A 203 -4.62 -9.60 -14.09
N ARG A 204 -3.67 -9.63 -15.03
CA ARG A 204 -3.02 -10.89 -15.48
C ARG A 204 -1.87 -11.35 -14.59
N ALA A 205 -1.21 -10.42 -13.91
CA ALA A 205 -0.04 -10.68 -13.09
C ALA A 205 -0.38 -11.12 -11.66
N LEU A 206 -1.50 -10.66 -11.10
CA LEU A 206 -1.84 -10.84 -9.69
C LEU A 206 -3.27 -11.35 -9.50
N ALA A 207 -3.41 -12.30 -8.59
CA ALA A 207 -4.69 -12.74 -8.06
C ALA A 207 -4.83 -12.38 -6.56
N VAL A 208 -6.04 -12.07 -6.11
CA VAL A 208 -6.38 -11.64 -4.75
C VAL A 208 -7.55 -12.46 -4.19
N GLU A 209 -7.70 -12.47 -2.87
CA GLU A 209 -9.00 -12.79 -2.27
C GLU A 209 -9.96 -11.64 -2.64
N PRO A 210 -11.02 -11.89 -3.42
CA PRO A 210 -11.87 -10.82 -3.91
C PRO A 210 -12.71 -10.23 -2.78
N VAL A 211 -12.93 -8.93 -2.86
CA VAL A 211 -13.90 -8.22 -2.01
C VAL A 211 -15.31 -8.72 -2.33
N LYS A 212 -16.08 -9.06 -1.29
CA LYS A 212 -17.48 -9.48 -1.35
C LYS A 212 -18.38 -8.25 -1.41
N GLY A 213 -19.22 -8.19 -2.43
CA GLY A 213 -20.10 -7.05 -2.66
C GLY A 213 -19.33 -5.84 -3.17
N ASN A 214 -19.77 -4.64 -2.76
CA ASN A 214 -19.14 -3.39 -3.20
C ASN A 214 -17.97 -3.04 -2.28
N LEU A 215 -16.85 -2.64 -2.88
CA LEU A 215 -15.71 -2.10 -2.16
C LEU A 215 -16.06 -0.72 -1.59
N ARG A 216 -16.08 -0.62 -0.26
CA ARG A 216 -16.36 0.64 0.44
C ARG A 216 -15.09 1.22 1.02
N LEU A 217 -14.98 2.55 0.97
CA LEU A 217 -13.87 3.28 1.56
C LEU A 217 -14.26 3.76 2.97
N SER A 218 -13.29 3.85 3.86
CA SER A 218 -13.44 4.17 5.30
C SER A 218 -14.00 5.59 5.57
N GLY A 219 -14.12 6.39 4.51
CA GLY A 219 -14.87 7.64 4.52
C GLY A 219 -14.10 8.81 5.10
N TYR A 220 -12.76 8.76 5.06
CA TYR A 220 -11.96 9.98 5.00
C TYR A 220 -12.41 10.81 3.80
N SER A 221 -12.38 12.14 3.90
CA SER A 221 -12.89 12.98 2.80
C SER A 221 -11.86 13.26 1.71
N ALA A 222 -10.60 12.82 1.88
CA ALA A 222 -9.56 12.92 0.88
C ALA A 222 -8.58 11.73 0.92
N CYS A 223 -8.05 11.35 -0.24
CA CYS A 223 -6.99 10.34 -0.40
C CYS A 223 -5.80 10.93 -1.18
N GLY A 224 -4.59 10.77 -0.64
CA GLY A 224 -3.34 11.07 -1.33
C GLY A 224 -2.50 12.14 -0.65
N GLN A 225 -1.35 12.45 -1.24
CA GLN A 225 -0.46 13.57 -0.86
C GLN A 225 -0.81 14.83 -1.68
N ASP A 226 -0.18 15.98 -1.37
CA ASP A 226 -0.34 17.25 -2.11
C ASP A 226 -1.80 17.72 -2.23
N GLY A 227 -2.48 17.92 -1.10
CA GLY A 227 -3.89 18.34 -1.04
C GLY A 227 -4.90 17.27 -1.44
N GLY A 228 -4.45 16.03 -1.72
CA GLY A 228 -5.27 14.84 -1.91
C GLY A 228 -6.30 14.92 -3.04
N VAL A 229 -7.11 13.88 -3.15
CA VAL A 229 -8.29 13.79 -4.01
C VAL A 229 -9.51 13.62 -3.14
N GLN A 230 -10.48 14.53 -3.29
CA GLN A 230 -11.72 14.44 -2.53
C GLN A 230 -12.49 13.16 -2.90
N LEU A 231 -12.85 12.37 -1.89
CA LEU A 231 -13.56 11.12 -2.10
C LEU A 231 -15.06 11.37 -2.32
N PRO A 232 -15.67 10.86 -3.42
CA PRO A 232 -17.10 10.92 -3.61
C PRO A 232 -17.85 10.21 -2.48
N ARG A 233 -18.95 10.82 -1.99
CA ARG A 233 -19.76 10.21 -0.91
C ARG A 233 -20.31 8.84 -1.28
N GLU A 234 -20.57 8.62 -2.56
CA GLU A 234 -21.04 7.33 -3.11
C GLU A 234 -20.07 6.18 -2.81
N TYR A 235 -18.75 6.43 -2.74
CA TYR A 235 -17.75 5.39 -2.46
C TYR A 235 -17.73 4.96 -1.00
N VAL A 236 -18.25 5.82 -0.13
CA VAL A 236 -18.40 5.55 1.30
C VAL A 236 -19.75 4.88 1.57
N GLU A 237 -20.82 5.41 0.98
CA GLU A 237 -22.20 4.97 1.25
C GLU A 237 -22.59 3.71 0.46
N GLU A 238 -22.37 3.70 -0.86
CA GLU A 238 -22.78 2.62 -1.76
C GLU A 238 -21.62 1.66 -2.09
N GLY A 239 -20.40 2.21 -2.17
CA GLY A 239 -19.20 1.47 -2.54
C GLY A 239 -19.08 1.22 -4.05
N VAL A 240 -17.88 0.88 -4.49
CA VAL A 240 -17.54 0.60 -5.89
C VAL A 240 -17.83 -0.87 -6.20
N VAL A 241 -18.66 -1.11 -7.21
CA VAL A 241 -18.99 -2.45 -7.70
C VAL A 241 -17.78 -3.11 -8.36
N ASP A 242 -17.65 -4.43 -8.20
CA ASP A 242 -16.67 -5.26 -8.91
C ASP A 242 -15.22 -4.74 -8.82
N ALA A 243 -14.81 -4.26 -7.65
CA ALA A 243 -13.49 -3.69 -7.41
C ALA A 243 -12.82 -4.29 -6.18
N ASP A 244 -11.49 -4.47 -6.26
CA ASP A 244 -10.63 -4.85 -5.15
C ASP A 244 -9.65 -3.72 -4.76
N LEU A 245 -9.42 -2.78 -5.68
CA LEU A 245 -8.59 -1.59 -5.52
C LEU A 245 -9.19 -0.43 -6.34
N VAL A 246 -9.30 0.74 -5.73
CA VAL A 246 -9.67 2.00 -6.42
C VAL A 246 -8.42 2.86 -6.62
N LEU A 247 -8.13 3.26 -7.85
CA LEU A 247 -7.10 4.25 -8.15
C LEU A 247 -7.75 5.57 -8.53
N LEU A 248 -7.51 6.60 -7.72
CA LEU A 248 -7.91 7.97 -7.99
C LEU A 248 -6.86 8.61 -8.88
N VAL A 249 -7.27 9.10 -10.05
CA VAL A 249 -6.35 9.61 -11.08
C VAL A 249 -6.39 11.13 -11.12
N THR A 250 -5.22 11.75 -11.18
CA THR A 250 -5.05 13.20 -11.35
C THR A 250 -4.02 13.51 -12.44
N THR A 251 -4.06 14.73 -12.96
CA THR A 251 -3.11 15.22 -13.97
C THR A 251 -2.56 16.59 -13.58
N ARG A 252 -1.81 16.61 -12.49
CA ARG A 252 -1.16 17.80 -11.95
C ARG A 252 0.25 17.92 -12.51
N PRO A 253 0.78 19.15 -12.70
CA PRO A 253 2.16 19.32 -13.11
C PRO A 253 3.14 18.67 -12.14
N THR A 254 4.36 18.42 -12.58
CA THR A 254 5.46 17.92 -11.75
C THR A 254 6.71 18.75 -12.04
N THR A 255 7.70 18.69 -11.14
CA THR A 255 9.01 19.32 -11.37
C THR A 255 10.05 18.28 -11.78
N GLY A 256 11.11 18.73 -12.47
CA GLY A 256 12.18 17.87 -12.93
C GLY A 256 11.73 16.86 -13.99
N ASN A 257 12.22 15.62 -13.86
CA ASN A 257 11.95 14.51 -14.79
C ASN A 257 10.90 13.53 -14.26
N THR A 258 10.09 13.92 -13.28
CA THR A 258 9.06 13.04 -12.70
C THR A 258 7.87 12.92 -13.65
N LEU A 259 7.70 11.75 -14.28
CA LEU A 259 6.60 11.49 -15.21
C LEU A 259 5.26 11.27 -14.48
N ALA A 260 5.30 10.50 -13.40
CA ALA A 260 4.16 10.14 -12.58
C ALA A 260 4.62 9.88 -11.15
N TRP A 261 3.67 9.79 -10.24
CA TRP A 261 3.87 9.29 -8.89
C TRP A 261 2.60 8.59 -8.40
N ALA A 262 2.72 7.64 -7.49
CA ALA A 262 1.55 7.07 -6.82
C ALA A 262 1.79 6.68 -5.36
N VAL A 263 0.71 6.69 -4.58
CA VAL A 263 0.74 6.36 -3.15
C VAL A 263 -0.53 5.59 -2.75
N ALA A 264 -0.39 4.63 -1.84
CA ALA A 264 -1.53 3.98 -1.20
C ALA A 264 -2.14 4.91 -0.14
N CYS A 265 -3.47 5.07 -0.18
CA CYS A 265 -4.19 5.93 0.76
C CYS A 265 -4.95 5.15 1.83
N GLU A 266 -5.66 4.10 1.42
CA GLU A 266 -6.48 3.30 2.32
C GLU A 266 -6.12 1.83 2.21
N ARG A 267 -6.21 1.15 3.34
CA ARG A 267 -5.91 -0.26 3.50
C ARG A 267 -7.07 -0.98 4.16
N ASP A 268 -7.24 -2.26 3.85
CA ASP A 268 -8.16 -3.12 4.58
C ASP A 268 -7.58 -3.54 5.95
N GLN A 269 -8.37 -4.27 6.75
CA GLN A 269 -7.92 -4.80 8.05
C GLN A 269 -6.71 -5.74 7.97
N TRP A 270 -6.39 -6.29 6.79
CA TRP A 270 -5.22 -7.13 6.59
C TRP A 270 -3.98 -6.31 6.18
N GLY A 271 -4.15 -5.00 6.02
CA GLY A 271 -3.14 -4.02 5.65
C GLY A 271 -2.90 -3.91 4.14
N ARG A 272 -3.70 -4.59 3.32
CA ARG A 272 -3.63 -4.53 1.85
C ARG A 272 -4.25 -3.24 1.36
N ALA A 273 -3.63 -2.59 0.38
CA ALA A 273 -4.19 -1.38 -0.21
C ALA A 273 -5.52 -1.65 -0.91
N ILE A 274 -6.52 -0.81 -0.63
CA ILE A 274 -7.83 -0.81 -1.27
C ILE A 274 -8.15 0.51 -1.99
N ALA A 275 -7.40 1.57 -1.69
CA ALA A 275 -7.39 2.79 -2.48
C ALA A 275 -5.97 3.36 -2.63
N GLY A 276 -5.68 3.93 -3.80
CA GLY A 276 -4.46 4.65 -4.07
C GLY A 276 -4.71 5.90 -4.91
N HIS A 277 -3.78 6.83 -4.87
CA HIS A 277 -3.78 8.06 -5.66
C HIS A 277 -2.63 7.99 -6.66
N VAL A 278 -2.93 8.17 -7.94
CA VAL A 278 -1.97 8.21 -9.05
C VAL A 278 -2.04 9.58 -9.71
N ASN A 279 -0.90 10.24 -9.85
CA ASN A 279 -0.77 11.46 -10.62
C ASN A 279 0.11 11.24 -11.83
N VAL A 280 -0.32 11.74 -13.00
CA VAL A 280 0.47 11.70 -14.23
C VAL A 280 0.63 13.10 -14.78
N ALA A 281 1.88 13.53 -14.95
CA ALA A 281 2.18 14.87 -15.41
C ALA A 281 1.71 15.08 -16.87
N PRO A 282 0.87 16.09 -17.15
CA PRO A 282 0.29 16.28 -18.47
C PRO A 282 1.31 16.45 -19.61
N ARG A 283 2.47 17.06 -19.31
CA ARG A 283 3.57 17.30 -20.27
C ARG A 283 4.16 16.02 -20.85
N HIS A 284 4.06 14.90 -20.14
CA HIS A 284 4.63 13.62 -20.54
C HIS A 284 3.61 12.71 -21.25
N LEU A 285 2.35 13.16 -21.39
CA LEU A 285 1.31 12.47 -22.14
C LEU A 285 1.45 12.70 -23.66
N THR A 286 2.61 12.40 -24.22
CA THR A 286 2.92 12.51 -25.66
C THR A 286 2.88 11.15 -26.36
N ALA A 287 2.90 11.13 -27.69
CA ALA A 287 2.94 9.87 -28.46
C ALA A 287 4.29 9.15 -28.35
N GLU A 288 5.39 9.89 -28.24
CA GLU A 288 6.76 9.37 -28.22
C GLU A 288 7.11 8.72 -26.86
N ALA A 289 6.44 9.12 -25.79
CA ALA A 289 6.70 8.64 -24.44
C ALA A 289 5.90 7.40 -24.04
N GLU A 290 5.15 6.74 -24.95
CA GLU A 290 4.17 5.70 -24.58
C GLU A 290 4.81 4.49 -23.84
N THR A 291 5.98 4.04 -24.28
CA THR A 291 6.69 2.90 -23.65
C THR A 291 7.23 3.26 -22.27
N LEU A 292 7.91 4.40 -22.16
CA LEU A 292 8.45 4.89 -20.89
C LEU A 292 7.31 5.17 -19.89
N LEU A 293 6.24 5.84 -20.34
CA LEU A 293 5.05 6.08 -19.53
C LEU A 293 4.43 4.78 -19.03
N SER A 294 4.31 3.76 -19.89
CA SER A 294 3.76 2.46 -19.48
C SER A 294 4.60 1.80 -18.40
N ALA A 295 5.93 1.80 -18.55
CA ALA A 295 6.85 1.29 -17.54
C ALA A 295 6.76 2.08 -16.23
N THR A 296 6.74 3.41 -16.29
CA THR A 296 6.57 4.25 -15.10
C THR A 296 5.24 3.98 -14.41
N LEU A 297 4.13 3.85 -15.14
CA LEU A 297 2.83 3.57 -14.50
C LEU A 297 2.80 2.20 -13.81
N ILE A 298 3.44 1.18 -14.36
CA ILE A 298 3.58 -0.12 -13.68
C ILE A 298 4.41 0.06 -12.40
N HIS A 299 5.53 0.78 -12.46
CA HIS A 299 6.37 1.11 -11.31
C HIS A 299 5.56 1.81 -10.19
N GLU A 300 4.86 2.89 -10.52
CA GLU A 300 4.10 3.66 -9.55
C GLU A 300 2.97 2.83 -8.90
N VAL A 301 2.25 2.03 -9.69
CA VAL A 301 1.19 1.18 -9.16
C VAL A 301 1.75 0.03 -8.30
N MET A 302 3.00 -0.42 -8.50
CA MET A 302 3.64 -1.37 -7.59
C MET A 302 3.86 -0.79 -6.20
N HIS A 303 4.18 0.50 -6.07
CA HIS A 303 4.21 1.18 -4.76
C HIS A 303 2.85 1.12 -4.06
N VAL A 304 1.76 1.42 -4.80
CA VAL A 304 0.39 1.32 -4.26
C VAL A 304 0.08 -0.10 -3.79
N LEU A 305 0.45 -1.11 -4.58
CA LEU A 305 0.12 -2.49 -4.30
C LEU A 305 0.88 -3.07 -3.11
N GLY A 306 2.09 -2.58 -2.81
CA GLY A 306 2.81 -3.01 -1.62
C GLY A 306 4.33 -2.86 -1.64
N PHE A 307 4.93 -2.38 -2.73
CA PHE A 307 6.38 -2.11 -2.77
C PHE A 307 6.68 -0.77 -2.10
N ASP A 308 6.53 -0.71 -0.78
CA ASP A 308 6.73 0.51 -0.02
C ASP A 308 7.06 0.16 1.45
N PRO A 309 8.00 0.85 2.12
CA PRO A 309 8.36 0.58 3.50
C PRO A 309 7.19 0.61 4.49
N HIS A 310 6.19 1.49 4.28
CA HIS A 310 5.00 1.50 5.11
C HIS A 310 4.14 0.26 4.84
N ALA A 311 4.06 -0.19 3.58
CA ALA A 311 3.40 -1.45 3.26
C ALA A 311 4.09 -2.67 3.90
N PHE A 312 5.42 -2.69 3.96
CA PHE A 312 6.19 -3.80 4.52
C PHE A 312 5.81 -4.12 5.97
N ALA A 313 5.48 -3.10 6.77
CA ALA A 313 5.03 -3.27 8.15
C ALA A 313 3.73 -4.09 8.28
N HIS A 314 2.98 -4.24 7.19
CA HIS A 314 1.70 -4.94 7.13
C HIS A 314 1.75 -6.28 6.40
N PHE A 315 2.92 -6.71 5.93
CA PHE A 315 3.05 -7.99 5.23
C PHE A 315 2.69 -9.15 6.15
N ARG A 316 2.13 -10.20 5.56
CA ARG A 316 1.54 -11.32 6.28
C ARG A 316 2.24 -12.63 5.93
N ASP A 317 2.40 -13.49 6.94
CA ASP A 317 2.88 -14.85 6.75
C ASP A 317 1.80 -15.75 6.12
N GLU A 318 2.15 -17.00 5.83
CA GLU A 318 1.24 -18.01 5.26
C GLU A 318 0.05 -18.33 6.19
N ARG A 319 0.15 -17.99 7.47
CA ARG A 319 -0.93 -18.09 8.46
C ARG A 319 -1.80 -16.83 8.50
N LYS A 320 -1.55 -15.84 7.65
CA LYS A 320 -2.15 -14.48 7.68
C LYS A 320 -1.85 -13.68 8.96
N ARG A 321 -0.77 -13.98 9.69
CA ARG A 321 -0.30 -13.17 10.82
C ARG A 321 0.69 -12.13 10.32
N ARG A 322 0.81 -10.99 11.02
CA ARG A 322 1.79 -9.96 10.66
C ARG A 322 3.21 -10.55 10.70
N ARG A 323 4.02 -10.27 9.68
CA ARG A 323 5.43 -10.70 9.65
C ARG A 323 6.22 -9.86 10.64
N ASN A 324 7.01 -10.52 11.48
CA ASN A 324 7.89 -9.84 12.44
C ASN A 324 9.10 -9.19 11.75
N GLN A 325 9.51 -9.74 10.61
CA GLN A 325 10.68 -9.28 9.87
C GLN A 325 10.40 -9.43 8.37
N VAL A 326 10.54 -8.31 7.66
CA VAL A 326 10.39 -8.21 6.19
C VAL A 326 11.70 -7.73 5.60
N THR A 327 12.26 -6.71 6.22
CA THR A 327 13.59 -6.20 5.96
C THR A 327 14.50 -6.44 7.15
N ASP A 328 15.77 -6.71 6.89
CA ASP A 328 16.83 -6.76 7.87
C ASP A 328 17.87 -5.70 7.54
N GLN A 329 18.18 -4.83 8.51
CA GLN A 329 19.15 -3.75 8.33
C GLN A 329 20.40 -4.07 9.13
N VAL A 330 21.51 -4.30 8.43
CA VAL A 330 22.77 -4.78 9.03
C VAL A 330 23.95 -4.03 8.46
N MET A 331 24.98 -3.82 9.30
CA MET A 331 26.27 -3.32 8.85
C MET A 331 26.97 -4.43 8.04
N ASP A 332 27.18 -4.21 6.74
CA ASP A 332 27.89 -5.17 5.92
C ASP A 332 29.39 -4.87 5.94
N GLU A 333 30.18 -5.76 6.53
CA GLU A 333 31.63 -5.57 6.65
C GLU A 333 32.36 -5.60 5.30
N LYS A 334 31.85 -6.36 4.31
CA LYS A 334 32.47 -6.46 2.99
C LYS A 334 32.21 -5.22 2.16
N LEU A 335 30.99 -4.70 2.22
CA LEU A 335 30.61 -3.48 1.51
C LEU A 335 31.04 -2.22 2.27
N GLY A 336 31.23 -2.29 3.60
CA GLY A 336 31.61 -1.15 4.42
C GLY A 336 30.50 -0.10 4.55
N ARG A 337 29.23 -0.50 4.36
CA ARG A 337 28.04 0.34 4.57
C ARG A 337 26.90 -0.41 5.27
N MET A 338 25.96 0.35 5.84
CA MET A 338 24.69 -0.21 6.31
C MET A 338 23.86 -0.64 5.10
N VAL A 339 23.34 -1.85 5.12
CA VAL A 339 22.55 -2.41 4.02
C VAL A 339 21.20 -2.88 4.57
N THR A 340 20.13 -2.54 3.86
CA THR A 340 18.78 -3.03 4.14
C THR A 340 18.46 -4.14 3.15
N ARG A 341 18.14 -5.35 3.63
CA ARG A 341 17.84 -6.53 2.81
C ARG A 341 16.42 -6.98 3.01
N VAL A 342 15.70 -7.24 1.93
CA VAL A 342 14.43 -8.00 1.98
C VAL A 342 14.76 -9.47 2.22
N VAL A 343 14.24 -10.01 3.32
CA VAL A 343 14.49 -11.38 3.79
C VAL A 343 13.25 -12.28 3.62
N LEU A 344 12.35 -11.90 2.70
CA LEU A 344 11.12 -12.62 2.43
C LEU A 344 11.38 -13.95 1.69
N PRO A 345 10.65 -15.04 2.01
CA PRO A 345 11.01 -16.39 1.57
C PRO A 345 11.08 -16.59 0.05
N ARG A 346 10.08 -16.11 -0.70
CA ARG A 346 10.05 -16.23 -2.18
C ARG A 346 11.00 -15.24 -2.83
N VAL A 347 11.17 -14.04 -2.27
CA VAL A 347 12.16 -13.06 -2.76
C VAL A 347 13.56 -13.66 -2.69
N VAL A 348 13.94 -14.22 -1.53
CA VAL A 348 15.24 -14.89 -1.33
C VAL A 348 15.38 -16.06 -2.30
N MET A 349 14.38 -16.93 -2.37
CA MET A 349 14.37 -18.10 -3.25
C MET A 349 14.56 -17.70 -4.72
N HIS A 350 13.77 -16.77 -5.26
CA HIS A 350 13.90 -16.32 -6.64
C HIS A 350 15.23 -15.62 -6.91
N SER A 351 15.76 -14.86 -5.94
CA SER A 351 17.07 -14.23 -6.04
C SER A 351 18.19 -15.27 -6.12
N ARG A 352 18.16 -16.31 -5.28
CA ARG A 352 19.17 -17.39 -5.34
C ARG A 352 19.17 -18.09 -6.70
N TYR A 353 18.00 -18.37 -7.27
CA TYR A 353 17.92 -18.94 -8.62
C TYR A 353 18.38 -17.98 -9.72
N HIS A 354 18.13 -16.68 -9.58
CA HIS A 354 18.58 -15.67 -10.54
C HIS A 354 20.10 -15.54 -10.56
N TYR A 355 20.71 -15.33 -9.41
CA TYR A 355 22.17 -15.18 -9.30
C TYR A 355 22.92 -16.51 -9.34
N GLY A 356 22.27 -17.65 -9.15
CA GLY A 356 22.95 -18.93 -8.90
C GLY A 356 23.65 -18.95 -7.53
N ALA A 357 23.07 -18.29 -6.53
CA ALA A 357 23.67 -18.02 -5.22
C ALA A 357 23.07 -18.91 -4.11
N PHE A 358 23.21 -20.24 -4.23
CA PHE A 358 22.62 -21.22 -3.29
C PHE A 358 23.35 -21.36 -1.94
N SER A 359 24.23 -20.41 -1.61
CA SER A 359 25.01 -20.41 -0.36
C SER A 359 24.19 -19.82 0.79
N GLU A 360 24.43 -20.31 2.01
CA GLU A 360 23.91 -19.72 3.25
C GLU A 360 24.30 -18.24 3.42
N ASN A 361 25.43 -17.81 2.83
CA ASN A 361 25.90 -16.42 2.88
C ASN A 361 24.99 -15.43 2.14
N PHE A 362 24.08 -15.91 1.27
CA PHE A 362 23.08 -15.06 0.65
C PHE A 362 21.89 -14.94 1.59
N THR A 363 21.77 -13.82 2.32
CA THR A 363 20.75 -13.64 3.38
C THR A 363 19.50 -12.90 2.93
N GLY A 364 19.57 -12.16 1.81
CA GLY A 364 18.46 -11.34 1.32
C GLY A 364 18.83 -10.51 0.09
N LEU A 365 17.84 -9.85 -0.49
CA LEU A 365 18.02 -8.96 -1.63
C LEU A 365 18.02 -7.50 -1.18
N GLU A 366 19.00 -6.71 -1.60
CA GLU A 366 19.21 -5.36 -1.09
C GLU A 366 18.18 -4.36 -1.64
N LEU A 367 17.74 -3.47 -0.76
CA LEU A 367 17.00 -2.26 -1.10
C LEU A 367 17.98 -1.10 -1.24
N GLU A 368 17.61 -0.16 -2.10
CA GLU A 368 18.34 1.07 -2.36
C GLU A 368 18.53 1.88 -1.07
N ASP A 369 19.76 2.36 -0.84
CA ASP A 369 20.12 3.21 0.29
C ASP A 369 20.50 4.65 -0.14
N GLY A 370 20.54 4.92 -1.45
CA GLY A 370 20.73 6.24 -2.06
C GLY A 370 19.44 6.94 -2.50
N GLY A 371 19.59 8.03 -3.27
CA GLY A 371 18.48 8.74 -3.93
C GLY A 371 17.56 9.60 -3.04
N GLY A 372 17.66 9.52 -1.72
CA GLY A 372 16.85 10.30 -0.76
C GLY A 372 15.59 9.57 -0.30
N ARG A 373 14.69 10.28 0.43
CA ARG A 373 13.54 9.67 1.12
C ARG A 373 12.52 9.00 0.19
N GLY A 374 12.38 9.48 -1.05
CA GLY A 374 11.47 8.90 -2.04
C GLY A 374 12.05 7.70 -2.78
N THR A 375 13.34 7.39 -2.59
CA THR A 375 14.04 6.34 -3.32
C THR A 375 14.54 5.25 -2.37
N SER A 376 15.25 5.65 -1.32
CA SER A 376 15.80 4.71 -0.35
C SER A 376 14.72 3.90 0.36
N GLY A 377 14.92 2.58 0.46
CA GLY A 377 14.01 1.64 1.12
C GLY A 377 12.76 1.28 0.31
N SER A 378 12.36 2.10 -0.66
CA SER A 378 11.19 1.86 -1.53
C SER A 378 11.55 1.25 -2.89
N HIS A 379 12.83 0.99 -3.14
CA HIS A 379 13.32 0.46 -4.42
C HIS A 379 14.35 -0.63 -4.20
N TRP A 380 14.51 -1.50 -5.20
CA TRP A 380 15.64 -2.40 -5.26
C TRP A 380 16.95 -1.66 -5.49
N GLU A 381 18.02 -2.18 -4.88
CA GLU A 381 19.39 -1.72 -5.10
C GLU A 381 19.75 -1.80 -6.59
N LYS A 382 19.96 -0.63 -7.22
CA LYS A 382 20.23 -0.58 -8.67
C LYS A 382 21.57 -1.23 -9.01
N ARG A 383 22.56 -1.26 -8.12
CA ARG A 383 23.80 -2.04 -8.33
C ARG A 383 23.48 -3.51 -8.66
N LEU A 384 22.52 -4.11 -7.97
CA LEU A 384 22.22 -5.54 -8.08
C LEU A 384 21.18 -5.89 -9.13
N LEU A 385 20.25 -4.97 -9.44
CA LEU A 385 19.13 -5.26 -10.33
C LEU A 385 19.05 -4.36 -11.58
N MET A 386 19.86 -3.30 -11.65
CA MET A 386 20.11 -2.46 -12.81
C MET A 386 18.88 -1.99 -13.60
N ASN A 387 18.41 -2.75 -14.59
CA ASN A 387 17.25 -2.43 -15.43
C ASN A 387 15.94 -3.06 -14.91
N GLU A 388 15.89 -3.52 -13.67
CA GLU A 388 14.64 -3.93 -13.04
C GLU A 388 13.75 -2.71 -12.79
N ILE A 389 12.44 -2.87 -13.00
CA ILE A 389 11.47 -1.79 -13.01
C ILE A 389 11.37 -1.04 -11.68
N MET A 390 11.57 -1.71 -10.54
CA MET A 390 11.50 -1.15 -9.17
C MET A 390 12.87 -0.71 -8.65
N THR A 391 13.85 -0.49 -9.52
CA THR A 391 15.03 0.31 -9.14
C THR A 391 14.67 1.80 -9.10
N GLY A 392 15.48 2.64 -8.45
CA GLY A 392 15.24 4.09 -8.34
C GLY A 392 15.31 4.88 -9.66
N SER A 393 15.23 4.20 -10.81
CA SER A 393 15.23 4.80 -12.14
C SER A 393 14.53 3.87 -13.13
N VAL A 394 13.63 4.40 -13.95
CA VAL A 394 12.90 3.64 -14.98
C VAL A 394 13.42 4.03 -16.37
N ASP A 395 13.54 3.06 -17.26
CA ASP A 395 13.90 3.22 -18.67
C ASP A 395 12.91 2.42 -19.55
N THR A 396 12.91 2.70 -20.85
CA THR A 396 12.20 1.98 -21.91
C THR A 396 12.50 0.48 -21.98
N ARG A 397 13.62 0.03 -21.40
CA ARG A 397 14.03 -1.39 -21.30
C ARG A 397 13.91 -1.95 -19.89
N SER A 398 13.16 -1.28 -19.01
CA SER A 398 12.90 -1.78 -17.67
C SER A 398 12.10 -3.07 -17.73
N VAL A 399 12.46 -4.04 -16.88
CA VAL A 399 11.82 -5.37 -16.83
C VAL A 399 11.18 -5.63 -15.48
N VAL A 400 10.02 -6.29 -15.47
CA VAL A 400 9.42 -6.80 -14.24
C VAL A 400 10.03 -8.16 -13.88
N SER A 401 10.86 -8.20 -12.85
CA SER A 401 11.51 -9.45 -12.43
C SER A 401 10.59 -10.38 -11.64
N LYS A 402 11.01 -11.66 -11.54
CA LYS A 402 10.39 -12.60 -10.59
C LYS A 402 10.55 -12.14 -9.14
N MET A 403 11.60 -11.41 -8.80
CA MET A 403 11.86 -10.92 -7.43
C MET A 403 10.80 -9.90 -6.99
N THR A 404 10.42 -8.99 -7.89
CA THR A 404 9.35 -8.01 -7.62
C THR A 404 7.98 -8.65 -7.48
N LEU A 405 7.64 -9.58 -8.37
CA LEU A 405 6.41 -10.36 -8.25
C LEU A 405 6.39 -11.22 -6.98
N ALA A 406 7.55 -11.79 -6.60
CA ALA A 406 7.70 -12.55 -5.37
C ALA A 406 7.50 -11.71 -4.11
N LEU A 407 7.97 -10.46 -4.11
CA LEU A 407 7.72 -9.53 -3.01
C LEU A 407 6.22 -9.26 -2.83
N LEU A 408 5.50 -9.03 -3.94
CA LEU A 408 4.04 -8.88 -3.89
C LEU A 408 3.34 -10.16 -3.42
N GLU A 409 3.81 -11.36 -3.81
CA GLU A 409 3.24 -12.61 -3.27
C GLU A 409 3.53 -12.79 -1.78
N ASP A 410 4.76 -12.51 -1.33
CA ASP A 410 5.19 -12.64 0.06
C ASP A 410 4.56 -11.59 0.99
N SER A 411 3.92 -10.55 0.44
CA SER A 411 3.02 -9.67 1.20
C SER A 411 1.86 -10.44 1.86
N GLY A 412 1.53 -11.63 1.35
CA GLY A 412 0.38 -12.44 1.76
C GLY A 412 -0.92 -12.02 1.08
N TRP A 413 -0.96 -10.85 0.44
CA TRP A 413 -2.15 -10.30 -0.19
C TRP A 413 -2.42 -10.90 -1.57
N TYR A 414 -1.37 -11.07 -2.37
CA TYR A 414 -1.48 -11.49 -3.77
C TYR A 414 -1.03 -12.94 -3.97
N GLN A 415 -1.38 -13.52 -5.10
CA GLN A 415 -0.71 -14.67 -5.69
C GLN A 415 -0.17 -14.21 -7.04
N ALA A 416 1.13 -14.36 -7.25
CA ALA A 416 1.78 -13.86 -8.44
C ALA A 416 1.80 -14.90 -9.56
N ASN A 417 1.55 -14.44 -10.78
CA ASN A 417 1.73 -15.21 -12.00
C ASN A 417 3.14 -14.97 -12.55
N TYR A 418 4.11 -15.78 -12.13
CA TYR A 418 5.51 -15.66 -12.57
C TYR A 418 5.74 -15.86 -14.08
N ARG A 419 4.73 -16.27 -14.86
CA ARG A 419 4.83 -16.30 -16.33
C ARG A 419 4.81 -14.89 -16.93
N MET A 420 4.28 -13.92 -16.19
CA MET A 420 4.30 -12.49 -16.56
C MET A 420 5.65 -11.84 -16.25
N ALA A 421 6.53 -12.51 -15.49
CA ALA A 421 7.86 -11.98 -15.22
C ALA A 421 8.70 -12.00 -16.50
N GLU A 422 9.38 -10.90 -16.73
CA GLU A 422 10.30 -10.73 -17.84
C GLU A 422 11.69 -11.28 -17.48
N HIS A 423 12.53 -11.42 -18.50
CA HIS A 423 13.87 -11.94 -18.32
C HIS A 423 14.82 -10.83 -17.85
N LEU A 424 15.31 -10.93 -16.62
CA LEU A 424 16.39 -10.08 -16.14
C LEU A 424 17.73 -10.77 -16.42
N ASP A 425 18.59 -10.14 -17.21
CA ASP A 425 19.92 -10.68 -17.54
C ASP A 425 21.00 -10.24 -16.53
N TRP A 426 20.83 -9.07 -15.92
CA TRP A 426 21.85 -8.47 -15.06
C TRP A 426 22.12 -9.32 -13.82
N GLY A 427 23.39 -9.69 -13.58
CA GLY A 427 23.80 -10.52 -12.44
C GLY A 427 23.43 -11.99 -12.56
N ARG A 428 22.78 -12.41 -13.65
CA ARG A 428 22.31 -13.79 -13.81
C ARG A 428 23.47 -14.79 -13.76
N ASN A 429 23.33 -15.83 -12.93
CA ASN A 429 24.33 -16.88 -12.72
C ASN A 429 25.75 -16.38 -12.33
N GLN A 430 25.89 -15.19 -11.74
CA GLN A 430 27.20 -14.66 -11.31
C GLN A 430 27.67 -15.17 -9.94
N GLY A 431 26.83 -15.92 -9.23
CA GLY A 431 27.11 -16.50 -7.93
C GLY A 431 27.01 -15.51 -6.76
N THR A 432 27.21 -16.03 -5.55
CA THR A 432 27.05 -15.25 -4.30
C THR A 432 28.02 -14.07 -4.18
N GLU A 433 29.20 -14.16 -4.79
CA GLU A 433 30.20 -13.08 -4.77
C GLU A 433 29.70 -11.81 -5.46
N PHE A 434 28.88 -11.93 -6.51
CA PHE A 434 28.33 -10.77 -7.22
C PHE A 434 27.47 -9.89 -6.31
N VAL A 435 26.65 -10.53 -5.47
CA VAL A 435 25.73 -9.85 -4.57
C VAL A 435 26.49 -9.28 -3.36
N THR A 436 27.33 -10.10 -2.74
CA THR A 436 27.95 -9.83 -1.43
C THR A 436 29.26 -9.06 -1.50
N SER A 437 29.86 -8.92 -2.67
CA SER A 437 31.16 -8.24 -2.82
C SER A 437 31.01 -6.85 -3.45
N PRO A 438 31.89 -5.90 -3.10
CA PRO A 438 32.03 -4.64 -3.80
C PRO A 438 32.21 -4.85 -5.32
N CYS A 439 31.59 -3.97 -6.12
CA CYS A 439 31.57 -4.14 -7.57
C CYS A 439 32.94 -3.99 -8.25
N ASN A 440 33.94 -3.41 -7.58
CA ASN A 440 35.32 -3.44 -8.06
C ASN A 440 35.94 -4.85 -8.05
N LEU A 441 35.30 -5.86 -7.45
CA LEU A 441 35.73 -7.25 -7.50
C LEU A 441 34.98 -8.07 -8.56
N TRP A 442 33.96 -7.49 -9.21
CA TRP A 442 33.23 -8.17 -10.27
C TRP A 442 34.10 -8.47 -11.48
N LYS A 443 33.73 -9.54 -12.19
CA LYS A 443 34.45 -10.11 -13.33
C LYS A 443 33.71 -9.80 -14.63
N GLY A 444 34.44 -9.83 -15.74
CA GLY A 444 33.88 -9.68 -17.08
C GLY A 444 33.27 -8.30 -17.34
N ALA A 445 32.22 -8.27 -18.16
CA ALA A 445 31.60 -7.03 -18.64
C ALA A 445 30.67 -6.33 -17.63
N TYR A 446 30.55 -6.87 -16.40
CA TYR A 446 29.87 -6.21 -15.28
C TYR A 446 30.69 -5.07 -14.66
N ARG A 447 31.98 -4.96 -15.01
CA ARG A 447 32.87 -3.91 -14.52
C ARG A 447 33.73 -3.35 -15.65
N CYS A 448 33.98 -2.05 -15.61
CA CYS A 448 34.99 -1.39 -16.44
C CYS A 448 35.89 -0.47 -15.59
N ASN A 449 37.14 -0.28 -15.98
CA ASN A 449 38.15 0.44 -15.18
C ASN A 449 38.84 1.61 -15.91
N THR A 450 38.56 1.81 -17.19
CA THR A 450 39.21 2.84 -18.01
C THR A 450 38.21 3.44 -19.00
N THR A 451 38.32 4.76 -19.22
CA THR A 451 37.55 5.49 -20.24
C THR A 451 38.21 5.42 -21.62
N GLN A 452 39.45 4.94 -21.70
CA GLN A 452 40.25 4.99 -22.94
C GLN A 452 39.79 3.99 -24.00
N PHE A 453 39.07 2.94 -23.61
CA PHE A 453 38.67 1.87 -24.53
C PHE A 453 37.16 1.65 -24.46
N SER A 454 36.55 1.45 -25.64
CA SER A 454 35.21 0.88 -25.73
C SER A 454 35.21 -0.56 -25.20
N GLY A 455 34.08 -1.06 -24.75
CA GLY A 455 33.88 -2.46 -24.38
C GLY A 455 32.56 -3.00 -24.92
N CYS A 456 32.20 -4.18 -24.45
CA CYS A 456 30.90 -4.78 -24.70
C CYS A 456 30.02 -4.66 -23.46
N THR A 457 28.71 -4.47 -23.65
CA THR A 457 27.75 -4.58 -22.55
C THR A 457 27.77 -5.97 -21.92
N TYR A 458 27.30 -6.09 -20.68
CA TYR A 458 27.30 -7.35 -19.92
C TYR A 458 26.61 -8.52 -20.65
N ASN A 459 25.55 -8.23 -21.40
CA ASN A 459 24.80 -9.19 -22.22
C ASN A 459 25.35 -9.32 -23.66
N ARG A 460 26.43 -8.59 -23.99
CA ARG A 460 27.08 -8.53 -25.31
C ARG A 460 26.15 -8.11 -26.45
N GLU A 461 25.03 -7.44 -26.16
CA GLU A 461 24.11 -7.01 -27.21
C GLU A 461 24.54 -5.71 -27.89
N ALA A 462 25.42 -4.94 -27.27
CA ALA A 462 25.90 -3.69 -27.83
C ALA A 462 27.37 -3.44 -27.52
N GLU A 463 27.99 -2.65 -28.38
CA GLU A 463 29.21 -1.93 -28.05
C GLU A 463 28.87 -0.81 -27.07
N GLY A 464 29.77 -0.57 -26.13
CA GLY A 464 29.57 0.42 -25.09
C GLY A 464 30.85 1.14 -24.67
N TYR A 465 30.66 2.10 -23.78
CA TYR A 465 31.73 2.88 -23.14
C TYR A 465 31.64 2.78 -21.63
N CYS A 466 32.72 3.14 -20.96
CA CYS A 466 32.81 3.16 -19.50
C CYS A 466 32.66 4.59 -18.99
N PRO A 467 31.49 4.99 -18.43
CA PRO A 467 31.31 6.32 -17.88
C PRO A 467 31.98 6.43 -16.50
N ILE A 468 33.23 6.93 -16.48
CA ILE A 468 33.94 7.28 -15.25
C ILE A 468 33.93 8.80 -15.10
N VAL A 469 33.42 9.27 -13.96
CA VAL A 469 33.24 10.70 -13.66
C VAL A 469 34.19 11.09 -12.52
N SER A 470 34.66 12.33 -12.54
CA SER A 470 35.38 12.95 -11.42
C SER A 470 34.44 13.93 -10.72
N TYR A 471 34.17 13.68 -9.46
CA TYR A 471 33.28 14.49 -8.61
C TYR A 471 34.06 15.66 -7.99
N SER A 472 33.32 16.72 -7.62
CA SER A 472 33.89 17.91 -6.98
C SER A 472 34.40 17.64 -5.56
N GLY A 473 33.84 16.66 -4.87
CA GLY A 473 34.27 16.18 -3.57
C GLY A 473 34.62 14.68 -3.58
N ASP A 474 35.23 14.22 -2.49
CA ASP A 474 35.54 12.81 -2.31
C ASP A 474 34.26 11.97 -2.18
N LEU A 475 34.27 10.78 -2.78
CA LEU A 475 33.22 9.79 -2.59
C LEU A 475 33.28 9.19 -1.17
N PRO A 476 32.18 8.60 -0.67
CA PRO A 476 32.18 7.83 0.56
C PRO A 476 33.24 6.72 0.52
N GLN A 477 33.87 6.39 1.66
CA GLN A 477 34.99 5.44 1.70
C GLN A 477 34.65 4.08 1.08
N TRP A 478 33.43 3.60 1.29
CA TRP A 478 32.91 2.35 0.73
C TRP A 478 32.66 2.37 -0.80
N ALA A 479 32.55 3.57 -1.40
CA ALA A 479 32.34 3.78 -2.84
C ALA A 479 33.63 4.16 -3.60
N ARG A 480 34.79 4.18 -2.92
CA ARG A 480 36.08 4.56 -3.54
C ARG A 480 36.71 3.36 -4.25
N TYR A 481 36.34 3.15 -5.51
CA TYR A 481 36.86 2.04 -6.33
C TYR A 481 38.15 2.35 -7.11
N PHE A 482 38.54 3.63 -7.14
CA PHE A 482 39.69 4.14 -7.89
C PHE A 482 40.75 4.72 -6.95
N PRO A 483 42.02 4.80 -7.39
CA PRO A 483 43.07 5.43 -6.60
C PRO A 483 42.76 6.88 -6.22
N GLN A 484 42.04 7.61 -7.08
CA GLN A 484 41.54 8.94 -6.80
C GLN A 484 40.21 8.86 -6.03
N ALA A 485 40.16 9.46 -4.84
CA ALA A 485 39.00 9.39 -3.94
C ALA A 485 37.72 10.04 -4.51
N ASN A 486 37.84 10.93 -5.49
CA ASN A 486 36.72 11.60 -6.15
C ASN A 486 36.33 10.97 -7.50
N LYS A 487 36.84 9.78 -7.85
CA LYS A 487 36.49 9.09 -9.11
C LYS A 487 35.58 7.90 -8.87
N GLY A 488 34.56 7.76 -9.70
CA GLY A 488 33.62 6.64 -9.69
C GLY A 488 32.75 6.60 -10.94
N GLY A 489 31.77 5.70 -10.95
CA GLY A 489 30.73 5.62 -11.95
C GLY A 489 29.77 6.80 -11.87
N GLN A 490 28.99 7.01 -12.94
CA GLN A 490 28.09 8.17 -13.06
C GLN A 490 26.84 8.09 -12.18
N SER A 491 26.39 6.89 -11.81
CA SER A 491 25.13 6.67 -11.09
C SER A 491 25.38 6.43 -9.61
N SER A 492 24.89 7.33 -8.75
CA SER A 492 24.92 7.17 -7.30
C SER A 492 24.07 5.99 -6.81
N LEU A 493 22.91 5.75 -7.46
CA LEU A 493 22.02 4.61 -7.18
C LEU A 493 22.68 3.26 -7.50
N ALA A 494 23.70 3.24 -8.36
CA ALA A 494 24.44 2.02 -8.66
C ALA A 494 25.72 1.95 -7.82
N ASP A 495 25.71 2.52 -6.61
CA ASP A 495 26.86 2.63 -5.71
C ASP A 495 28.11 3.26 -6.34
N TYR A 496 27.97 4.10 -7.38
CA TYR A 496 29.11 4.59 -8.17
C TYR A 496 29.93 3.47 -8.85
N CYS A 497 29.34 2.30 -9.05
CA CYS A 497 29.94 1.21 -9.80
C CYS A 497 30.11 1.59 -11.28
N THR A 498 31.22 1.16 -11.87
CA THR A 498 31.54 1.42 -13.26
C THR A 498 31.28 0.18 -14.11
N TYR A 499 30.34 0.28 -15.04
CA TYR A 499 29.95 -0.77 -15.97
C TYR A 499 29.83 -0.21 -17.38
N PHE A 500 29.82 -1.08 -18.40
CA PHE A 500 29.68 -0.64 -19.78
C PHE A 500 28.25 -0.21 -20.08
N VAL A 501 28.09 1.03 -20.55
CA VAL A 501 26.84 1.59 -21.05
C VAL A 501 26.86 1.51 -22.57
N ALA A 502 25.77 1.02 -23.17
CA ALA A 502 25.64 0.91 -24.62
C ALA A 502 25.73 2.30 -25.29
N TYR A 503 26.40 2.38 -26.45
CA TYR A 503 26.24 3.54 -27.32
C TYR A 503 24.82 3.55 -27.91
N SER A 504 24.30 4.73 -28.20
CA SER A 504 22.99 4.90 -28.84
C SER A 504 22.87 4.22 -30.21
N ASP A 505 23.99 4.13 -30.95
CA ASP A 505 24.14 3.44 -32.23
C ASP A 505 24.97 2.15 -32.13
N GLY A 506 25.21 1.66 -30.91
CA GLY A 506 26.12 0.55 -30.61
C GLY A 506 25.50 -0.84 -30.75
N SER A 507 24.21 -0.96 -31.06
CA SER A 507 23.49 -2.24 -31.07
C SER A 507 24.10 -3.25 -32.05
N CYS A 508 24.42 -4.45 -31.57
CA CYS A 508 24.81 -5.57 -32.43
C CYS A 508 23.61 -6.36 -32.93
N THR A 509 22.49 -6.33 -32.19
CA THR A 509 21.34 -7.20 -32.40
C THR A 509 20.24 -6.58 -33.25
N ASP A 510 20.03 -5.27 -33.12
CA ASP A 510 19.00 -4.51 -33.83
C ASP A 510 19.64 -3.59 -34.88
N PRO A 511 19.49 -3.89 -36.19
CA PRO A 511 20.03 -3.07 -37.27
C PRO A 511 19.49 -1.64 -37.30
N ASN A 512 18.31 -1.37 -36.75
CA ASN A 512 17.71 -0.03 -36.74
C ASN A 512 18.39 0.91 -35.75
N SER A 513 18.89 0.34 -34.64
CA SER A 513 19.60 1.05 -33.57
C SER A 513 21.12 0.87 -33.69
N ALA A 514 21.62 0.56 -34.88
CA ALA A 514 23.01 0.20 -35.13
C ALA A 514 23.65 1.09 -36.19
N ARG A 515 24.92 1.47 -35.97
CA ARG A 515 25.79 2.00 -37.01
C ARG A 515 26.11 0.95 -38.08
N ALA A 516 26.49 1.41 -39.27
CA ALA A 516 26.86 0.52 -40.37
C ALA A 516 28.05 -0.39 -39.98
N PRO A 517 28.01 -1.71 -40.32
CA PRO A 517 29.06 -2.64 -39.96
C PRO A 517 30.39 -2.31 -40.68
N ASP A 518 31.50 -2.36 -39.95
CA ASP A 518 32.82 -2.13 -40.53
C ASP A 518 33.34 -3.38 -41.27
N ARG A 519 33.33 -3.31 -42.61
CA ARG A 519 33.83 -4.37 -43.50
C ARG A 519 35.32 -4.62 -43.37
N MET A 520 36.11 -3.65 -42.89
CA MET A 520 37.54 -3.80 -42.65
C MET A 520 37.82 -4.65 -41.40
N LEU A 521 36.88 -4.68 -40.46
CA LEU A 521 36.96 -5.49 -39.24
C LEU A 521 36.19 -6.82 -39.38
N GLY A 522 35.44 -7.00 -40.48
CA GLY A 522 34.66 -8.20 -40.74
C GLY A 522 33.38 -8.29 -39.90
N GLU A 523 32.84 -7.13 -39.50
CA GLU A 523 31.64 -7.04 -38.67
C GLU A 523 30.36 -7.43 -39.43
N VAL A 524 29.42 -8.00 -38.68
CA VAL A 524 28.04 -8.22 -39.12
C VAL A 524 27.11 -7.89 -37.96
N ARG A 525 25.98 -7.25 -38.27
CA ARG A 525 24.95 -6.87 -37.29
C ARG A 525 23.61 -7.50 -37.64
N GLY A 526 22.83 -7.82 -36.62
CA GLY A 526 21.54 -8.50 -36.72
C GLY A 526 21.29 -9.41 -35.51
N SER A 527 20.11 -10.01 -35.42
CA SER A 527 19.63 -10.70 -34.21
C SER A 527 20.59 -11.74 -33.63
N ASN A 528 21.36 -12.42 -34.49
CA ASN A 528 22.33 -13.45 -34.12
C ASN A 528 23.75 -12.90 -33.91
N SER A 529 23.93 -11.59 -33.83
CA SER A 529 25.25 -10.96 -33.63
C SER A 529 25.42 -10.49 -32.19
N ARG A 530 26.65 -10.56 -31.70
CA ARG A 530 27.02 -10.14 -30.34
C ARG A 530 28.35 -9.41 -30.35
N CYS A 531 28.53 -8.53 -29.38
CA CYS A 531 29.74 -7.76 -29.17
C CYS A 531 30.85 -8.66 -28.61
N MET A 532 32.01 -8.60 -29.25
CA MET A 532 33.21 -9.32 -28.83
C MET A 532 34.43 -8.40 -28.93
N ALA A 533 35.39 -8.57 -28.02
CA ALA A 533 36.67 -7.88 -28.11
C ALA A 533 37.44 -8.40 -29.34
N SER A 534 37.96 -7.49 -30.15
CA SER A 534 38.56 -7.81 -31.44
C SER A 534 39.68 -6.84 -31.83
N SER A 535 40.81 -7.40 -32.24
CA SER A 535 41.89 -6.68 -32.92
C SER A 535 41.92 -6.97 -34.42
N LEU A 536 40.90 -7.62 -34.97
CA LEU A 536 40.84 -8.01 -36.38
C LEU A 536 40.89 -6.80 -37.31
N VAL A 537 41.74 -6.90 -38.34
CA VAL A 537 41.83 -5.94 -39.45
C VAL A 537 42.14 -6.71 -40.72
N ARG A 538 41.39 -6.47 -41.80
CA ARG A 538 41.61 -7.17 -43.08
C ARG A 538 43.05 -6.96 -43.58
N THR A 539 43.70 -8.04 -44.03
CA THR A 539 45.09 -8.00 -44.51
C THR A 539 45.24 -6.96 -45.63
N GLY A 540 46.25 -6.10 -45.52
CA GLY A 540 46.49 -4.98 -46.44
C GLY A 540 45.99 -3.62 -45.93
N PHE A 541 45.26 -3.59 -44.82
CA PHE A 541 44.83 -2.38 -44.15
C PHE A 541 45.55 -2.22 -42.80
N VAL A 542 45.83 -0.97 -42.42
CA VAL A 542 46.46 -0.62 -41.13
C VAL A 542 45.45 0.17 -40.31
N ARG A 543 45.19 -0.28 -39.08
CA ARG A 543 44.32 0.45 -38.14
C ARG A 543 45.11 1.64 -37.58
N GLY A 544 44.59 2.86 -37.73
CA GLY A 544 45.25 4.08 -37.24
C GLY A 544 45.41 4.14 -35.72
N SER A 545 44.70 3.31 -34.95
CA SER A 545 44.88 3.11 -33.51
C SER A 545 44.95 1.62 -33.18
N MET A 546 46.02 1.19 -32.50
CA MET A 546 46.35 -0.22 -32.18
C MET A 546 45.73 -0.74 -30.88
N SER A 547 44.91 0.05 -30.18
CA SER A 547 44.19 -0.45 -29.01
C SER A 547 43.16 -1.50 -29.44
N GLN A 548 43.16 -2.66 -28.78
CA GLN A 548 42.12 -3.69 -28.93
C GLN A 548 40.73 -3.04 -29.00
N GLY A 549 40.04 -3.22 -30.12
CA GLY A 549 38.69 -2.70 -30.29
C GLY A 549 37.66 -3.74 -29.86
N ASN A 550 36.40 -3.43 -30.13
CA ASN A 550 35.34 -4.43 -30.15
C ASN A 550 34.70 -4.41 -31.53
N GLY A 551 33.87 -5.42 -31.78
CA GLY A 551 32.99 -5.39 -32.93
C GLY A 551 31.84 -6.37 -32.75
N CYS A 552 30.89 -6.28 -33.67
CA CYS A 552 29.73 -7.16 -33.70
C CYS A 552 29.96 -8.31 -34.68
N TYR A 553 29.84 -9.54 -34.16
CA TYR A 553 30.08 -10.75 -34.93
C TYR A 553 28.91 -11.72 -34.76
N GLN A 554 28.56 -12.40 -35.83
CA GLN A 554 27.51 -13.43 -35.80
C GLN A 554 27.99 -14.63 -35.00
N HIS A 555 27.09 -15.23 -34.24
CA HIS A 555 27.33 -16.46 -33.52
C HIS A 555 26.23 -17.49 -33.78
N ARG A 556 26.56 -18.76 -33.59
CA ARG A 556 25.61 -19.87 -33.54
C ARG A 556 26.07 -20.93 -32.56
N CYS A 557 25.11 -21.62 -31.97
CA CYS A 557 25.35 -22.67 -31.01
C CYS A 557 25.03 -24.01 -31.67
N MET A 558 26.05 -24.83 -31.91
CA MET A 558 25.91 -26.14 -32.57
C MET A 558 26.66 -27.21 -31.78
N ASN A 559 26.00 -28.34 -31.50
CA ASN A 559 26.64 -29.52 -30.87
C ASN A 559 27.44 -29.19 -29.59
N ASN A 560 26.88 -28.41 -28.66
CA ASN A 560 27.57 -27.91 -27.45
C ASN A 560 28.86 -27.11 -27.71
N SER A 561 28.99 -26.53 -28.90
CA SER A 561 30.09 -25.64 -29.26
C SER A 561 29.55 -24.28 -29.73
N LEU A 562 30.32 -23.24 -29.45
CA LEU A 562 30.05 -21.88 -29.88
C LEU A 562 30.85 -21.66 -31.16
N GLU A 563 30.17 -21.27 -32.23
CA GLU A 563 30.83 -20.87 -33.47
C GLU A 563 30.57 -19.39 -33.74
N VAL A 564 31.59 -18.69 -34.22
CA VAL A 564 31.54 -17.27 -34.56
C VAL A 564 31.97 -17.07 -36.00
N ALA A 565 31.30 -16.15 -36.69
CA ALA A 565 31.58 -15.83 -38.08
C ALA A 565 32.23 -14.46 -38.24
N VAL A 566 33.27 -14.42 -39.09
CA VAL A 566 33.89 -13.19 -39.60
C VAL A 566 33.90 -13.28 -41.11
N ASP A 567 33.32 -12.30 -41.79
CA ASP A 567 33.25 -12.25 -43.26
C ASP A 567 32.67 -13.54 -43.89
N GLY A 568 31.68 -14.15 -43.23
CA GLY A 568 31.03 -15.40 -43.67
C GLY A 568 31.80 -16.68 -43.35
N ILE A 569 33.02 -16.60 -42.79
CA ILE A 569 33.82 -17.76 -42.38
C ILE A 569 33.50 -18.10 -40.93
N TRP A 570 33.03 -19.32 -40.67
CA TRP A 570 32.73 -19.82 -39.34
C TRP A 570 33.93 -20.51 -38.69
N LYS A 571 34.20 -20.21 -37.42
CA LYS A 571 35.18 -20.92 -36.59
C LYS A 571 34.60 -21.27 -35.23
N VAL A 572 35.02 -22.43 -34.72
CA VAL A 572 34.67 -22.91 -33.38
C VAL A 572 35.51 -22.16 -32.34
N CYS A 573 34.84 -21.63 -31.33
CA CYS A 573 35.46 -20.99 -30.17
C CYS A 573 35.93 -22.04 -29.15
N PRO A 574 37.04 -21.79 -28.42
CA PRO A 574 37.39 -22.58 -27.25
C PRO A 574 36.27 -22.58 -26.22
N GLN A 575 36.03 -23.70 -25.53
CA GLN A 575 34.94 -23.83 -24.57
C GLN A 575 35.02 -22.82 -23.41
N ALA A 576 36.24 -22.53 -22.93
CA ALA A 576 36.51 -21.54 -21.89
C ALA A 576 36.58 -20.09 -22.41
N GLY A 577 36.39 -19.88 -23.73
CA GLY A 577 36.69 -18.62 -24.39
C GLY A 577 38.18 -18.44 -24.66
N GLY A 578 38.53 -17.38 -25.39
CA GLY A 578 39.92 -17.07 -25.73
C GLY A 578 40.11 -16.60 -27.18
N PRO A 579 41.36 -16.29 -27.55
CA PRO A 579 41.67 -15.74 -28.87
C PRO A 579 41.52 -16.78 -29.99
N ILE A 580 40.93 -16.36 -31.10
CA ILE A 580 40.92 -17.08 -32.37
C ILE A 580 41.31 -16.15 -33.51
N GLN A 581 42.00 -16.70 -34.50
CA GLN A 581 42.45 -15.96 -35.69
C GLN A 581 41.57 -16.32 -36.89
N PHE A 582 41.43 -15.42 -37.87
CA PHE A 582 40.67 -15.67 -39.11
C PHE A 582 41.55 -15.47 -40.34
N PRO A 583 41.42 -16.33 -41.38
CA PRO A 583 42.19 -16.17 -42.60
C PRO A 583 41.80 -14.86 -43.31
N GLY A 584 42.79 -14.14 -43.83
CA GLY A 584 42.57 -12.84 -44.50
C GLY A 584 42.43 -11.64 -43.54
N PHE A 585 42.63 -11.86 -42.24
CA PHE A 585 42.65 -10.81 -41.21
C PHE A 585 43.93 -10.92 -40.39
N ASN A 586 44.51 -9.77 -40.04
CA ASN A 586 45.54 -9.63 -39.02
C ASN A 586 44.85 -9.44 -37.66
N GLY A 587 45.50 -9.87 -36.58
CA GLY A 587 44.95 -9.78 -35.22
C GLY A 587 44.05 -10.97 -34.86
N GLU A 588 43.29 -10.81 -33.78
CA GLU A 588 42.57 -11.90 -33.12
C GLU A 588 41.18 -11.43 -32.67
N LEU A 589 40.22 -12.35 -32.69
CA LEU A 589 38.91 -12.19 -32.08
C LEU A 589 38.91 -12.94 -30.75
N ILE A 590 38.49 -12.29 -29.67
CA ILE A 590 38.37 -12.95 -28.37
C ILE A 590 36.98 -13.54 -28.24
N CYS A 591 36.88 -14.85 -28.42
CA CYS A 591 35.64 -15.59 -28.19
C CYS A 591 35.24 -15.50 -26.71
N PRO A 592 33.95 -15.26 -26.41
CA PRO A 592 33.44 -15.50 -25.07
C PRO A 592 33.46 -16.99 -24.75
N ALA A 593 33.33 -17.31 -23.46
CA ALA A 593 33.13 -18.70 -23.08
C ALA A 593 31.80 -19.21 -23.65
N PHE A 594 31.74 -20.51 -23.98
CA PHE A 594 30.57 -21.15 -24.60
C PHE A 594 29.27 -20.78 -23.86
N HIS A 595 29.33 -20.79 -22.54
CA HIS A 595 28.18 -20.58 -21.69
C HIS A 595 27.63 -19.14 -21.69
N GLU A 596 28.43 -18.14 -22.07
CA GLU A 596 27.99 -16.74 -22.09
C GLU A 596 26.98 -16.48 -23.20
N LEU A 597 27.08 -17.21 -24.33
CA LEU A 597 26.19 -17.04 -25.50
C LEU A 597 25.31 -18.26 -25.78
N CYS A 598 25.79 -19.46 -25.49
CA CYS A 598 25.12 -20.73 -25.81
C CYS A 598 24.63 -21.49 -24.59
N GLY A 599 24.86 -20.98 -23.38
CA GLY A 599 24.40 -21.60 -22.14
C GLY A 599 22.89 -21.49 -21.98
N THR A 600 22.13 -22.43 -22.56
CA THR A 600 20.70 -22.64 -22.23
C THR A 600 20.48 -23.79 -21.24
N GLY A 601 21.56 -24.49 -20.85
CA GLY A 601 21.55 -25.55 -19.85
C GLY A 601 22.12 -25.05 -18.51
N PRO A 602 21.72 -25.67 -17.38
CA PRO A 602 22.30 -25.33 -16.09
C PRO A 602 23.80 -25.63 -16.19
N PHE A 603 24.63 -24.64 -15.94
CA PHE A 603 25.93 -24.97 -15.38
C PHE A 603 25.66 -25.88 -14.18
N PRO A 604 26.55 -26.84 -13.87
CA PRO A 604 26.57 -27.41 -12.54
C PRO A 604 26.93 -26.28 -11.56
N VAL A 605 25.96 -25.44 -11.23
CA VAL A 605 26.00 -24.56 -10.09
C VAL A 605 25.98 -25.51 -8.92
N SER A 606 27.14 -25.71 -8.32
CA SER A 606 27.28 -26.52 -7.12
C SER A 606 26.23 -26.08 -6.10
N GLY A 607 25.45 -27.02 -5.58
CA GLY A 607 24.36 -26.72 -4.64
C GLY A 607 22.99 -26.42 -5.26
N GLN A 608 22.75 -26.69 -6.55
CA GLN A 608 21.40 -26.62 -7.11
C GLN A 608 20.51 -27.76 -6.56
N CYS A 609 19.28 -27.43 -6.20
CA CYS A 609 18.33 -28.37 -5.61
C CYS A 609 17.55 -29.19 -6.65
N PRO A 610 17.09 -30.40 -6.29
CA PRO A 610 16.24 -31.21 -7.16
C PRO A 610 14.97 -30.45 -7.55
N ASN A 611 14.63 -30.46 -8.85
CA ASN A 611 13.46 -29.79 -9.42
C ASN A 611 13.29 -28.32 -9.00
N SER A 612 14.38 -27.64 -8.62
CA SER A 612 14.33 -26.28 -8.06
C SER A 612 13.39 -26.14 -6.84
N CYS A 613 13.29 -27.18 -6.01
CA CYS A 613 12.34 -27.26 -4.88
C CYS A 613 10.89 -26.99 -5.29
N ASN A 614 10.54 -27.22 -6.56
CA ASN A 614 9.26 -26.86 -7.17
C ASN A 614 8.84 -25.39 -6.92
N PHE A 615 9.80 -24.51 -6.60
CA PHE A 615 9.56 -23.14 -6.13
C PHE A 615 8.64 -23.06 -4.88
N ASN A 616 8.49 -24.16 -4.15
CA ASN A 616 7.74 -24.29 -2.89
C ASN A 616 8.69 -24.40 -1.68
N GLY A 617 9.93 -24.00 -1.85
CA GLY A 617 10.96 -24.06 -0.83
C GLY A 617 12.21 -23.33 -1.27
N ASP A 618 12.99 -22.97 -0.28
CA ASP A 618 14.26 -22.29 -0.47
C ASP A 618 15.38 -23.32 -0.70
N CYS A 619 16.30 -23.01 -1.61
CA CYS A 619 17.40 -23.90 -1.97
C CYS A 619 18.69 -23.43 -1.32
N VAL A 620 19.21 -24.23 -0.39
CA VAL A 620 20.41 -23.93 0.36
C VAL A 620 21.32 -25.14 0.30
N GLU A 621 22.51 -24.97 -0.29
CA GLU A 621 23.55 -26.00 -0.39
C GLU A 621 23.05 -27.35 -0.94
N GLY A 622 22.18 -27.32 -1.96
CA GLY A 622 21.61 -28.50 -2.60
C GLY A 622 20.46 -29.16 -1.84
N LYS A 623 20.03 -28.58 -0.72
CA LYS A 623 18.90 -29.05 0.09
C LYS A 623 17.71 -28.10 0.00
N CYS A 624 16.51 -28.66 -0.16
CA CYS A 624 15.27 -27.90 -0.13
C CYS A 624 14.76 -27.68 1.31
N CYS A 625 14.61 -26.41 1.68
CA CYS A 625 13.93 -25.96 2.88
C CYS A 625 12.49 -25.55 2.50
N CYS A 626 11.55 -26.49 2.60
CA CYS A 626 10.18 -26.29 2.12
C CYS A 626 9.41 -25.23 2.91
N PHE A 627 8.58 -24.46 2.19
CA PHE A 627 7.63 -23.54 2.80
C PHE A 627 6.54 -24.30 3.56
N LEU A 628 5.87 -23.61 4.49
CA LEU A 628 4.82 -24.21 5.31
C LEU A 628 3.73 -24.87 4.44
N GLY A 629 3.36 -26.11 4.78
CA GLY A 629 2.42 -26.92 4.01
C GLY A 629 3.03 -27.75 2.88
N PHE A 630 4.33 -27.54 2.56
CA PHE A 630 5.07 -28.33 1.58
C PHE A 630 6.13 -29.18 2.27
N HIS A 631 6.41 -30.35 1.69
CA HIS A 631 7.40 -31.28 2.21
C HIS A 631 7.93 -32.25 1.13
N GLY A 632 8.86 -33.12 1.52
CA GLY A 632 9.55 -34.04 0.62
C GLY A 632 10.90 -33.48 0.16
N HIS A 633 11.64 -34.27 -0.63
CA HIS A 633 13.01 -33.91 -1.02
C HIS A 633 13.11 -32.67 -1.93
N ASP A 634 12.02 -32.34 -2.62
CA ASP A 634 11.91 -31.26 -3.61
C ASP A 634 10.67 -30.38 -3.38
N CYS A 635 10.03 -30.47 -2.21
CA CYS A 635 8.83 -29.70 -1.85
C CYS A 635 7.63 -29.86 -2.81
N SER A 636 7.57 -30.97 -3.56
CA SER A 636 6.43 -31.29 -4.44
C SER A 636 5.20 -31.79 -3.70
N LYS A 637 5.37 -32.31 -2.47
CA LYS A 637 4.28 -32.91 -1.70
C LYS A 637 3.66 -31.89 -0.77
N ARG A 638 2.34 -31.94 -0.65
CA ARG A 638 1.55 -31.06 0.21
C ARG A 638 0.87 -31.85 1.32
N SER A 639 0.85 -31.29 2.52
CA SER A 639 0.09 -31.82 3.65
C SER A 639 -0.44 -30.70 4.52
N CYS A 640 -1.57 -30.93 5.19
CA CYS A 640 -2.16 -29.95 6.09
C CYS A 640 -1.28 -29.77 7.33
N PRO A 641 -0.70 -28.57 7.54
CA PRO A 641 0.14 -28.34 8.72
C PRO A 641 -0.69 -28.51 10.00
N SER A 642 -0.13 -29.20 10.99
CA SER A 642 -0.74 -29.41 12.31
C SER A 642 -2.21 -29.90 12.27
N HIS A 643 -2.60 -30.66 11.25
CA HIS A 643 -4.00 -31.09 11.05
C HIS A 643 -5.00 -29.92 11.10
N CYS A 644 -4.67 -28.78 10.47
CA CYS A 644 -5.48 -27.57 10.45
C CYS A 644 -5.78 -27.01 11.86
N HIS A 645 -4.87 -27.25 12.81
CA HIS A 645 -4.99 -26.87 14.22
C HIS A 645 -6.31 -27.30 14.91
N GLY A 646 -7.02 -28.28 14.35
CA GLY A 646 -8.35 -28.67 14.83
C GLY A 646 -9.45 -27.61 14.58
N HIS A 647 -9.15 -26.55 13.83
CA HIS A 647 -10.07 -25.47 13.45
C HIS A 647 -10.40 -25.51 11.95
N GLY A 648 -10.42 -26.70 11.37
CA GLY A 648 -10.73 -26.90 9.97
C GLY A 648 -10.62 -28.34 9.53
N LYS A 649 -10.99 -28.60 8.27
CA LYS A 649 -10.93 -29.91 7.62
C LYS A 649 -9.77 -29.96 6.64
N CYS A 650 -8.96 -31.01 6.75
CA CYS A 650 -7.90 -31.26 5.77
C CYS A 650 -8.46 -31.93 4.52
N LEU A 651 -8.36 -31.24 3.38
CA LEU A 651 -8.77 -31.77 2.08
C LEU A 651 -7.75 -32.76 1.51
N SER A 652 -8.17 -33.59 0.56
CA SER A 652 -7.31 -34.64 -0.04
C SER A 652 -6.08 -34.10 -0.79
N ASN A 653 -6.10 -32.82 -1.18
CA ASN A 653 -4.98 -32.11 -1.81
C ASN A 653 -4.03 -31.44 -0.81
N GLY A 654 -4.20 -31.67 0.51
CA GLY A 654 -3.34 -31.11 1.56
C GLY A 654 -3.62 -29.64 1.88
N ILE A 655 -4.82 -29.14 1.54
CA ILE A 655 -5.27 -27.77 1.87
C ILE A 655 -6.23 -27.81 3.05
N CYS A 656 -6.09 -26.88 3.99
CA CYS A 656 -7.04 -26.70 5.07
C CYS A 656 -8.24 -25.86 4.64
N GLU A 657 -9.44 -26.40 4.83
CA GLU A 657 -10.69 -25.66 4.82
C GLU A 657 -11.00 -25.22 6.25
N CYS A 658 -10.80 -23.93 6.56
CA CYS A 658 -10.93 -23.42 7.92
C CYS A 658 -12.38 -23.23 8.35
N ASP A 659 -12.64 -23.47 9.63
CA ASP A 659 -13.91 -23.17 10.27
C ASP A 659 -14.17 -21.65 10.33
N ASN A 660 -15.43 -21.27 10.55
CA ASN A 660 -15.78 -19.86 10.71
C ASN A 660 -15.03 -19.23 11.88
N GLY A 661 -14.49 -18.02 11.65
CA GLY A 661 -13.64 -17.31 12.61
C GLY A 661 -12.15 -17.62 12.49
N TYR A 662 -11.73 -18.57 11.66
CA TYR A 662 -10.31 -18.93 11.48
C TYR A 662 -9.85 -18.78 10.03
N THR A 663 -8.55 -18.56 9.86
CA THR A 663 -7.89 -18.35 8.55
C THR A 663 -6.42 -18.78 8.60
N GLY A 664 -5.75 -18.70 7.46
CA GLY A 664 -4.36 -19.12 7.27
C GLY A 664 -4.26 -20.53 6.71
N ILE A 665 -3.06 -20.90 6.25
CA ILE A 665 -2.80 -22.20 5.62
C ILE A 665 -3.07 -23.41 6.54
N ASP A 666 -3.09 -23.19 7.85
CA ASP A 666 -3.27 -24.20 8.89
C ASP A 666 -4.38 -23.85 9.90
N CYS A 667 -5.22 -22.86 9.58
CA CYS A 667 -6.35 -22.40 10.40
C CYS A 667 -5.99 -21.98 11.84
N SER A 668 -4.74 -21.60 12.12
CA SER A 668 -4.34 -21.18 13.46
C SER A 668 -4.76 -19.75 13.82
N THR A 669 -5.10 -18.94 12.82
CA THR A 669 -5.24 -17.49 13.01
C THR A 669 -6.70 -17.11 13.11
N ALA A 670 -7.08 -16.48 14.22
CA ALA A 670 -8.42 -15.95 14.39
C ALA A 670 -8.63 -14.71 13.50
N VAL A 671 -9.84 -14.59 12.94
CA VAL A 671 -10.29 -13.47 12.13
C VAL A 671 -10.99 -12.47 13.04
N CYS A 672 -10.70 -11.18 12.83
CA CYS A 672 -11.38 -10.11 13.54
C CYS A 672 -12.77 -9.85 12.96
N ASP A 673 -13.60 -9.14 13.71
CA ASP A 673 -14.88 -8.66 13.21
C ASP A 673 -14.66 -7.76 11.97
N GLU A 674 -15.58 -7.83 11.02
CA GLU A 674 -15.52 -7.09 9.75
C GLU A 674 -15.52 -5.56 9.96
N GLN A 675 -16.07 -5.09 11.10
CA GLN A 675 -16.03 -3.69 11.53
C GLN A 675 -14.60 -3.16 11.76
N CYS A 676 -13.60 -4.03 11.95
CA CYS A 676 -12.21 -3.62 12.10
C CYS A 676 -11.70 -2.81 10.89
N SER A 677 -12.16 -3.15 9.67
CA SER A 677 -11.75 -2.47 8.43
C SER A 677 -12.33 -1.06 8.31
N LEU A 678 -13.52 -0.80 8.86
CA LEU A 678 -14.26 0.45 8.65
C LEU A 678 -13.62 1.65 9.36
N HIS A 679 -12.74 1.41 10.33
CA HIS A 679 -12.11 2.43 11.15
C HIS A 679 -10.59 2.51 10.95
N GLY A 680 -10.03 1.85 9.93
CA GLY A 680 -8.58 1.82 9.70
C GLY A 680 -7.82 0.93 10.68
N GLY A 681 -8.50 -0.01 11.34
CA GLY A 681 -7.90 -0.96 12.27
C GLY A 681 -7.25 -2.12 11.52
N VAL A 682 -6.18 -2.66 12.07
CA VAL A 682 -5.46 -3.80 11.53
C VAL A 682 -5.71 -5.02 12.39
N CYS A 683 -6.25 -6.08 11.79
CA CYS A 683 -6.49 -7.34 12.46
C CYS A 683 -5.18 -8.09 12.71
N ASP A 684 -4.94 -8.53 13.94
CA ASP A 684 -3.89 -9.50 14.25
C ASP A 684 -4.42 -10.57 15.20
N ASN A 685 -4.59 -11.78 14.67
CA ASN A 685 -5.06 -12.97 15.39
C ASN A 685 -6.32 -12.74 16.26
N GLY A 686 -7.37 -12.18 15.66
CA GLY A 686 -8.65 -11.92 16.33
C GLY A 686 -8.69 -10.65 17.18
N VAL A 687 -7.57 -9.94 17.30
CA VAL A 687 -7.49 -8.63 17.96
C VAL A 687 -7.43 -7.54 16.90
N CYS A 688 -8.38 -6.61 16.92
CA CYS A 688 -8.31 -5.41 16.08
C CYS A 688 -7.43 -4.37 16.78
N GLU A 689 -6.35 -3.94 16.14
CA GLU A 689 -5.45 -2.93 16.67
C GLU A 689 -5.46 -1.68 15.80
N PHE A 690 -5.53 -0.51 16.44
CA PHE A 690 -5.35 0.78 15.80
C PHE A 690 -3.98 1.32 16.22
N ARG A 691 -3.07 1.53 15.27
CA ARG A 691 -1.74 2.10 15.53
C ARG A 691 -1.50 3.29 14.62
N CYS A 692 -0.77 4.30 15.10
CA CYS A 692 -0.41 5.45 14.26
C CYS A 692 0.38 5.07 13.01
N SER A 693 1.30 4.12 13.17
CA SER A 693 2.17 3.63 12.09
C SER A 693 1.38 3.04 10.93
N ASP A 694 0.15 2.60 11.20
CA ASP A 694 -0.68 1.87 10.26
C ASP A 694 -1.41 2.84 9.31
N TYR A 695 -1.44 4.14 9.64
CA TYR A 695 -1.90 5.21 8.76
C TYR A 695 -0.72 5.84 8.02
N ALA A 696 -0.77 5.80 6.68
CA ALA A 696 0.30 6.33 5.84
C ALA A 696 0.57 7.81 6.15
N GLY A 697 1.80 8.12 6.59
CA GLY A 697 2.23 9.48 6.90
C GLY A 697 1.87 10.01 8.29
N TYR A 698 1.23 9.23 9.17
CA TYR A 698 0.89 9.65 10.54
C TYR A 698 1.95 9.22 11.54
N LYS A 699 2.20 10.05 12.56
CA LYS A 699 3.12 9.78 13.67
C LYS A 699 2.56 10.35 14.97
N CYS A 700 3.05 9.84 16.10
CA CYS A 700 2.80 10.46 17.39
C CYS A 700 3.51 11.83 17.45
N GLN A 701 2.72 12.88 17.63
CA GLN A 701 3.18 14.27 17.77
C GLN A 701 2.72 14.85 19.09
N ASN A 702 3.46 15.86 19.59
CA ASN A 702 3.08 16.56 20.81
C ASN A 702 1.79 17.37 20.59
N SER A 703 0.82 17.29 21.52
CA SER A 703 -0.45 18.04 21.45
C SER A 703 -0.27 19.54 21.19
N SER A 704 0.82 20.13 21.68
CA SER A 704 1.16 21.54 21.45
C SER A 704 1.35 21.93 19.98
N SER A 705 1.82 21.02 19.11
CA SER A 705 1.97 21.29 17.66
C SER A 705 0.64 21.22 16.91
N LEU A 706 -0.36 20.53 17.45
CA LEU A 706 -1.68 20.35 16.85
C LEU A 706 -2.64 21.50 17.14
N LEU A 707 -2.45 22.18 18.27
CA LEU A 707 -3.34 23.25 18.77
C LEU A 707 -3.55 24.40 17.79
N SER A 708 -2.53 24.77 17.01
CA SER A 708 -2.61 25.86 16.03
C SER A 708 -3.40 25.47 14.77
N SER A 709 -3.49 24.17 14.47
CA SER A 709 -4.09 23.66 13.23
C SER A 709 -5.51 23.11 13.43
N LEU A 710 -5.94 22.90 14.68
CA LEU A 710 -7.21 22.24 15.03
C LEU A 710 -8.06 23.09 15.98
N SER A 711 -8.74 24.10 15.44
CA SER A 711 -9.54 25.08 16.16
C SER A 711 -10.70 24.46 16.96
N ILE A 712 -11.39 23.46 16.40
CA ILE A 712 -12.48 22.72 17.06
C ILE A 712 -11.96 21.82 18.19
N CYS A 713 -10.79 21.21 18.01
CA CYS A 713 -10.21 20.28 18.99
C CYS A 713 -9.34 20.98 20.04
N LYS A 714 -9.19 22.30 19.94
CA LYS A 714 -8.39 23.12 20.86
C LYS A 714 -8.69 22.85 22.33
N ASN A 715 -9.97 22.71 22.69
CA ASN A 715 -10.37 22.47 24.08
C ASN A 715 -10.01 21.07 24.59
N VAL A 716 -9.89 20.09 23.69
CA VAL A 716 -9.48 18.71 23.99
C VAL A 716 -7.97 18.63 24.15
N LEU A 717 -7.23 19.26 23.23
CA LEU A 717 -5.77 19.24 23.21
C LEU A 717 -5.15 20.10 24.33
N ASN A 718 -5.80 21.21 24.70
CA ASN A 718 -5.34 22.07 25.81
C ASN A 718 -5.38 21.39 27.18
N SER A 719 -6.21 20.37 27.38
CA SER A 719 -6.24 19.61 28.63
C SER A 719 -5.14 18.54 28.71
N ASP A 720 -4.50 18.20 27.58
CA ASP A 720 -3.46 17.18 27.47
C ASP A 720 -2.16 17.77 26.89
N LEU A 721 -1.73 18.93 27.40
CA LEU A 721 -0.57 19.70 26.91
C LEU A 721 0.78 18.94 26.96
N SER A 722 0.83 17.79 27.64
CA SER A 722 2.01 16.92 27.72
C SER A 722 1.82 15.56 27.03
N GLY A 723 0.65 15.31 26.45
CA GLY A 723 0.31 14.10 25.70
C GLY A 723 0.86 14.11 24.27
N GLN A 724 1.09 12.91 23.74
CA GLN A 724 1.32 12.70 22.30
C GLN A 724 0.03 12.19 21.66
N HIS A 725 -0.27 12.65 20.45
CA HIS A 725 -1.43 12.23 19.67
C HIS A 725 -1.03 11.81 18.28
N CYS A 726 -1.84 10.95 17.68
CA CYS A 726 -1.69 10.60 16.30
C CYS A 726 -2.06 11.76 15.39
N ALA A 727 -1.11 12.17 14.54
CA ALA A 727 -1.37 13.22 13.57
C ALA A 727 -0.51 13.04 12.31
N PRO A 728 -0.97 13.56 11.15
CA PRO A 728 -0.16 13.63 9.94
C PRO A 728 1.17 14.31 10.24
N SER A 729 2.27 13.70 9.81
CA SER A 729 3.62 14.28 9.91
C SER A 729 3.80 15.56 9.09
N GLU A 730 2.91 15.79 8.11
CA GLU A 730 2.96 16.93 7.21
C GLU A 730 2.07 18.10 7.73
N PRO A 731 2.62 19.31 7.92
CA PRO A 731 1.87 20.46 8.44
C PRO A 731 0.68 20.91 7.59
N SER A 732 0.69 20.64 6.30
CA SER A 732 -0.38 20.95 5.34
C SER A 732 -1.61 20.06 5.57
N ILE A 733 -1.39 18.74 5.70
CA ILE A 733 -2.42 17.75 6.03
C ILE A 733 -2.94 18.02 7.45
N LEU A 734 -2.07 18.48 8.35
CA LEU A 734 -2.43 18.88 9.70
C LEU A 734 -3.50 20.00 9.73
N GLN A 735 -3.41 20.97 8.80
CA GLN A 735 -4.39 22.06 8.68
C GLN A 735 -5.71 21.58 8.07
N GLN A 736 -5.64 20.62 7.16
CA GLN A 736 -6.82 20.01 6.54
C GLN A 736 -7.52 19.01 7.46
N LEU A 737 -6.81 18.46 8.45
CA LEU A 737 -7.30 17.40 9.35
C LEU A 737 -8.65 17.77 10.01
N GLU A 738 -8.84 19.04 10.36
CA GLU A 738 -10.11 19.51 10.93
C GLU A 738 -11.27 19.44 9.93
N GLU A 739 -11.10 20.02 8.73
CA GLU A 739 -12.13 20.05 7.70
C GLU A 739 -12.41 18.68 7.09
N VAL A 740 -11.35 17.87 6.94
CA VAL A 740 -11.36 16.64 6.15
C VAL A 740 -11.66 15.40 7.00
N VAL A 741 -11.39 15.44 8.31
CA VAL A 741 -11.52 14.27 9.20
C VAL A 741 -12.40 14.59 10.40
N VAL A 742 -12.07 15.63 11.18
CA VAL A 742 -12.79 15.96 12.42
C VAL A 742 -14.24 16.38 12.13
N MET A 743 -14.44 17.28 11.18
CA MET A 743 -15.76 17.81 10.85
C MET A 743 -16.71 16.76 10.26
N PRO A 744 -16.27 15.88 9.34
CA PRO A 744 -17.07 14.74 8.91
C PRO A 744 -17.44 13.80 10.06
N ASN A 745 -16.52 13.46 10.95
CA ASN A 745 -16.81 12.63 12.14
C ASN A 745 -17.82 13.32 13.08
N TYR A 746 -17.69 14.63 13.28
CA TYR A 746 -18.66 15.42 14.02
C TYR A 746 -20.04 15.40 13.34
N HIS A 747 -20.12 15.56 12.03
CA HIS A 747 -21.40 15.50 11.30
C HIS A 747 -22.03 14.10 11.33
N ARG A 748 -21.24 13.02 11.44
CA ARG A 748 -21.75 11.65 11.66
C ARG A 748 -22.35 11.48 13.05
N LEU A 749 -21.68 12.00 14.08
CA LEU A 749 -22.18 12.00 15.46
C LEU A 749 -23.38 12.95 15.64
N PHE A 750 -23.41 14.05 14.90
CA PHE A 750 -24.43 15.10 15.01
C PHE A 750 -25.04 15.46 13.65
N PRO A 751 -25.83 14.54 13.03
CA PRO A 751 -26.38 14.74 11.69
C PRO A 751 -27.45 15.85 11.65
N GLY A 752 -27.42 16.68 10.61
CA GLY A 752 -28.40 17.76 10.39
C GLY A 752 -29.79 17.24 10.01
N GLY A 753 -30.86 17.91 10.49
CA GLY A 753 -32.26 17.59 10.13
C GLY A 753 -33.22 17.64 11.32
N ALA A 754 -34.33 16.89 11.26
CA ALA A 754 -35.37 16.87 12.30
C ALA A 754 -34.85 16.52 13.71
N ARG A 755 -33.77 15.72 13.83
CA ARG A 755 -33.06 15.46 15.10
C ARG A 755 -32.38 16.71 15.68
N LYS A 756 -31.86 17.61 14.83
CA LYS A 756 -31.31 18.93 15.24
C LYS A 756 -32.42 19.85 15.78
N ILE A 757 -33.63 19.74 15.21
CA ILE A 757 -34.82 20.50 15.65
C ILE A 757 -35.34 19.95 16.99
N PHE A 758 -35.42 18.63 17.15
CA PHE A 758 -35.80 17.98 18.42
C PHE A 758 -34.79 18.26 19.55
N ASN A 759 -33.49 18.19 19.28
CA ASN A 759 -32.45 18.47 20.29
C ASN A 759 -32.39 19.97 20.67
N ASN A 760 -32.72 20.87 19.75
CA ASN A 760 -32.85 22.31 20.02
C ASN A 760 -34.01 22.67 20.96
N LEU A 761 -35.02 21.83 21.09
CA LEU A 761 -36.11 22.06 22.04
C LEU A 761 -35.83 21.53 23.47
N PHE A 762 -34.91 20.59 23.66
CA PHE A 762 -34.79 19.84 24.93
C PHE A 762 -33.39 19.80 25.59
N GLY A 763 -32.33 20.40 25.03
CA GLY A 763 -31.04 20.56 25.75
C GLY A 763 -29.77 20.71 24.89
N SER A 764 -29.68 21.75 24.04
CA SER A 764 -28.83 21.70 22.84
C SER A 764 -27.35 22.09 22.93
N SER A 765 -26.86 22.82 23.94
CA SER A 765 -25.43 23.22 23.94
C SER A 765 -24.48 22.08 24.36
N TYR A 766 -24.98 21.13 25.16
CA TYR A 766 -24.16 20.09 25.76
C TYR A 766 -23.91 18.91 24.82
N CYS A 767 -24.92 18.48 24.06
CA CYS A 767 -24.74 17.42 23.06
C CYS A 767 -23.83 17.88 21.91
N ASP A 768 -23.98 19.12 21.44
CA ASP A 768 -23.07 19.70 20.42
C ASP A 768 -21.60 19.67 20.90
N ALA A 769 -21.35 20.12 22.13
CA ALA A 769 -20.01 20.12 22.71
C ALA A 769 -19.47 18.69 22.93
N ALA A 770 -20.30 17.76 23.39
CA ALA A 770 -19.90 16.36 23.60
C ALA A 770 -19.62 15.65 22.27
N ALA A 771 -20.42 15.91 21.22
CA ALA A 771 -20.22 15.38 19.87
C ALA A 771 -18.92 15.89 19.25
N LYS A 772 -18.61 17.19 19.38
CA LYS A 772 -17.33 17.77 18.93
C LYS A 772 -16.14 17.14 19.66
N ARG A 773 -16.24 16.95 20.98
CA ARG A 773 -15.18 16.32 21.77
C ARG A 773 -14.95 14.87 21.36
N LEU A 774 -16.02 14.09 21.21
CA LEU A 774 -15.89 12.70 20.76
C LEU A 774 -15.34 12.62 19.33
N ALA A 775 -15.79 13.48 18.41
CA ALA A 775 -15.23 13.57 17.06
C ALA A 775 -13.72 13.87 17.07
N CYS A 776 -13.28 14.78 17.94
CA CYS A 776 -11.87 15.08 18.13
C CYS A 776 -11.08 13.88 18.66
N TRP A 777 -11.58 13.18 19.68
CA TRP A 777 -10.89 11.99 20.22
C TRP A 777 -10.85 10.81 19.26
N ILE A 778 -11.88 10.64 18.42
CA ILE A 778 -11.89 9.63 17.34
C ILE A 778 -10.84 9.98 16.28
N SER A 779 -10.65 11.27 15.99
CA SER A 779 -9.80 11.73 14.88
C SER A 779 -8.35 12.00 15.30
N ILE A 780 -8.09 12.33 16.56
CA ILE A 780 -6.80 12.74 17.13
C ILE A 780 -6.55 11.89 18.38
N GLN A 781 -6.40 10.59 18.13
CA GLN A 781 -6.30 9.58 19.16
C GLN A 781 -5.02 9.76 19.98
N LYS A 782 -5.08 9.47 21.28
CA LYS A 782 -3.93 9.56 22.18
C LYS A 782 -2.95 8.42 21.89
N CYS A 783 -1.67 8.71 21.86
CA CYS A 783 -0.63 7.68 21.84
C CYS A 783 -0.38 7.20 23.27
N ASP A 784 -0.49 5.89 23.49
CA ASP A 784 -0.22 5.31 24.80
C ASP A 784 1.29 5.33 25.14
N LYS A 785 1.64 5.39 26.43
CA LYS A 785 3.04 5.45 26.89
C LYS A 785 3.70 4.08 27.04
N ASP A 786 2.95 3.02 26.76
CA ASP A 786 3.31 1.63 27.09
C ASP A 786 4.30 1.02 26.08
N GLY A 787 4.72 1.79 25.07
CA GLY A 787 5.72 1.40 24.08
C GLY A 787 5.19 0.62 22.87
N ASP A 788 3.86 0.46 22.74
CA ASP A 788 3.23 -0.29 21.65
C ASP A 788 2.62 0.58 20.52
N ASN A 789 2.59 1.91 20.71
CA ASN A 789 1.98 2.90 19.81
C ASN A 789 0.50 2.63 19.49
N ARG A 790 -0.23 1.91 20.36
CA ARG A 790 -1.67 1.71 20.20
C ARG A 790 -2.43 3.00 20.46
N LEU A 791 -3.50 3.17 19.69
CA LEU A 791 -4.38 4.31 19.77
C LEU A 791 -5.68 3.92 20.44
N ARG A 792 -6.12 4.76 21.37
CA ARG A 792 -7.39 4.60 22.08
C ARG A 792 -8.18 5.90 22.07
N VAL A 793 -9.49 5.79 21.88
CA VAL A 793 -10.45 6.87 22.09
C VAL A 793 -10.73 6.98 23.58
N CYS A 794 -10.82 8.17 24.15
CA CYS A 794 -11.05 8.26 25.59
C CYS A 794 -12.42 7.70 26.00
N TYR A 795 -12.41 6.77 26.96
CA TYR A 795 -13.60 6.21 27.61
C TYR A 795 -14.55 7.30 28.11
N SER A 796 -13.98 8.26 28.83
CA SER A 796 -14.71 9.37 29.45
C SER A 796 -15.38 10.30 28.44
N ALA A 797 -14.80 10.47 27.24
CA ALA A 797 -15.40 11.24 26.15
C ALA A 797 -16.59 10.50 25.52
N CYS A 798 -16.49 9.17 25.34
CA CYS A 798 -17.57 8.32 24.87
C CYS A 798 -18.77 8.34 25.83
N GLN A 799 -18.53 8.17 27.14
CA GLN A 799 -19.59 8.25 28.14
C GLN A 799 -20.27 9.63 28.17
N SER A 800 -19.48 10.70 28.07
CA SER A 800 -20.00 12.07 28.03
C SER A 800 -20.97 12.29 26.84
N TYR A 801 -20.62 11.74 25.68
CA TYR A 801 -21.48 11.79 24.50
C TYR A 801 -22.77 11.00 24.67
N ASN A 802 -22.69 9.76 25.18
CA ASN A 802 -23.87 8.95 25.49
C ASN A 802 -24.84 9.69 26.42
N LEU A 803 -24.30 10.27 27.50
CA LEU A 803 -25.09 11.01 28.48
C LEU A 803 -25.71 12.29 27.90
N ALA A 804 -24.94 13.07 27.14
CA ALA A 804 -25.37 14.37 26.64
C ALA A 804 -26.32 14.27 25.44
N CYS A 805 -26.13 13.26 24.59
CA CYS A 805 -26.87 13.09 23.35
C CYS A 805 -27.93 11.96 23.41
N GLY A 806 -28.02 11.24 24.53
CA GLY A 806 -28.91 10.07 24.66
C GLY A 806 -28.52 8.92 23.73
N ALA A 807 -27.22 8.81 23.40
CA ALA A 807 -26.68 7.74 22.59
C ALA A 807 -26.33 6.52 23.45
N SER A 808 -26.12 5.37 22.81
CA SER A 808 -25.85 4.09 23.45
C SER A 808 -24.61 3.43 22.86
N LEU A 809 -23.48 4.15 22.80
CA LEU A 809 -22.17 3.61 22.43
C LEU A 809 -21.63 2.70 23.54
N ASP A 810 -20.92 1.63 23.19
CA ASP A 810 -20.29 0.74 24.16
C ASP A 810 -18.88 1.25 24.39
N CYS A 811 -18.71 1.99 25.48
CA CYS A 811 -17.42 2.57 25.82
C CYS A 811 -16.50 1.55 26.50
N SER A 812 -16.97 0.36 26.88
CA SER A 812 -16.20 -0.61 27.68
C SER A 812 -15.17 -1.43 26.88
N ASP A 813 -15.15 -1.27 25.55
CA ASP A 813 -14.21 -1.93 24.66
C ASP A 813 -12.78 -1.41 24.85
N GLN A 814 -11.95 -2.16 25.54
CA GLN A 814 -10.55 -1.78 25.78
C GLN A 814 -9.64 -1.84 24.54
N THR A 815 -10.12 -2.38 23.41
CA THR A 815 -9.38 -2.37 22.14
C THR A 815 -9.55 -1.06 21.38
N LEU A 816 -10.65 -0.35 21.60
CA LEU A 816 -10.98 0.92 20.95
C LEU A 816 -10.92 2.10 21.92
N PHE A 817 -11.36 1.89 23.17
CA PHE A 817 -11.38 2.88 24.23
C PHE A 817 -10.32 2.60 25.30
N SER A 818 -9.92 3.64 26.01
CA SER A 818 -9.09 3.54 27.20
C SER A 818 -9.84 2.91 28.39
N GLY A 819 -9.12 2.58 29.47
CA GLY A 819 -9.72 1.97 30.67
C GLY A 819 -10.53 2.95 31.53
N GLU A 820 -11.34 2.41 32.45
CA GLU A 820 -12.16 3.22 33.38
C GLU A 820 -11.33 3.98 34.44
N GLU A 821 -10.08 3.57 34.68
CA GLU A 821 -9.16 4.19 35.64
C GLU A 821 -8.44 5.44 35.09
N GLU A 822 -8.90 5.99 33.96
CA GLU A 822 -8.46 7.32 33.53
C GLU A 822 -8.75 8.35 34.63
N GLY A 823 -7.72 9.06 35.09
CA GLY A 823 -7.87 10.09 36.12
C GLY A 823 -9.06 11.01 35.80
N GLU A 824 -9.97 11.21 36.78
CA GLU A 824 -11.23 11.91 36.58
C GLU A 824 -11.03 13.23 35.79
N GLY A 825 -11.68 13.34 34.63
CA GLY A 825 -11.74 14.59 33.86
C GLY A 825 -10.66 14.82 32.80
N GLN A 826 -9.76 13.85 32.54
CA GLN A 826 -8.65 14.05 31.61
C GLN A 826 -9.07 14.30 30.14
N CYS A 827 -10.17 13.69 29.67
CA CYS A 827 -10.59 13.81 28.26
C CYS A 827 -11.91 14.57 28.02
N THR A 828 -12.60 15.00 29.07
CA THR A 828 -13.89 15.72 28.98
C THR A 828 -13.74 17.25 28.99
N GLY A 829 -12.59 17.77 29.42
CA GLY A 829 -12.34 19.21 29.56
C GLY A 829 -13.21 19.86 30.66
N SER A 830 -12.93 21.12 31.03
CA SER A 830 -13.46 21.85 32.20
C SER A 830 -14.99 22.11 32.23
N GLY A 831 -15.78 21.05 32.21
CA GLY A 831 -17.20 21.09 32.50
C GLY A 831 -17.59 19.82 33.23
N GLU A 832 -17.82 19.94 34.54
CA GLU A 832 -18.61 18.95 35.29
C GLU A 832 -19.84 18.57 34.46
N MET A 833 -20.13 17.27 34.39
CA MET A 833 -21.38 16.75 33.83
C MET A 833 -22.57 17.42 34.55
N LYS A 834 -23.07 18.53 34.00
CA LYS A 834 -24.33 19.12 34.47
C LYS A 834 -25.46 18.29 33.85
N LEU A 835 -26.01 17.38 34.66
CA LEU A 835 -27.27 16.69 34.36
C LEU A 835 -28.31 17.70 33.88
N SER A 836 -28.94 17.42 32.73
CA SER A 836 -30.15 18.09 32.29
C SER A 836 -31.15 18.16 33.45
N TRP A 837 -31.86 19.28 33.60
CA TRP A 837 -32.87 19.47 34.65
C TRP A 837 -33.92 18.34 34.66
N PHE A 838 -34.19 17.74 33.50
CA PHE A 838 -35.08 16.59 33.33
C PHE A 838 -34.50 15.30 33.94
N ASN A 839 -33.19 15.07 33.82
CA ASN A 839 -32.52 13.92 34.44
C ASN A 839 -32.32 14.10 35.94
N ARG A 840 -32.21 15.35 36.44
CA ARG A 840 -32.32 15.65 37.89
C ARG A 840 -33.71 15.34 38.44
N LEU A 841 -34.78 15.59 37.67
CA LEU A 841 -36.14 15.22 38.08
C LEU A 841 -36.34 13.71 38.08
N ARG A 842 -35.79 13.00 37.09
CA ARG A 842 -35.86 11.54 37.00
C ARG A 842 -35.07 10.86 38.12
N SER A 843 -33.87 11.32 38.45
CA SER A 843 -33.10 10.79 39.59
C SER A 843 -33.74 11.15 40.94
N SER A 844 -34.34 12.33 41.06
CA SER A 844 -35.13 12.73 42.24
C SER A 844 -36.41 11.92 42.44
N LEU A 845 -37.01 11.38 41.38
CA LEU A 845 -38.24 10.58 41.44
C LEU A 845 -37.96 9.09 41.68
N PHE A 846 -36.79 8.58 41.30
CA PHE A 846 -36.40 7.18 41.49
C PHE A 846 -35.45 6.94 42.69
N SER A 847 -34.90 7.98 43.32
CA SER A 847 -34.03 7.85 44.52
C SER A 847 -34.82 7.80 45.84
N ARG A 848 -35.94 7.07 45.87
CA ARG A 848 -36.74 6.89 47.10
C ARG A 848 -36.93 5.44 47.54
N ASP A 849 -36.15 4.52 47.00
CA ASP A 849 -36.00 3.15 47.51
C ASP A 849 -34.59 2.63 47.18
N GLU A 850 -33.62 2.93 48.04
CA GLU A 850 -32.46 2.07 48.35
C GLU A 850 -31.55 2.78 49.35
N SER A 851 -31.93 2.71 50.63
CA SER A 851 -31.02 2.97 51.74
C SER A 851 -31.03 1.76 52.66
N MET A 852 -30.49 0.64 52.20
CA MET A 852 -29.94 -0.40 53.10
C MET A 852 -28.88 -1.23 52.37
N LYS A 853 -27.69 -1.30 53.00
CA LYS A 853 -26.53 -2.19 52.74
C LYS A 853 -25.52 -1.72 51.69
N ALA A 854 -24.41 -1.15 52.16
CA ALA A 854 -23.20 -1.94 52.43
C ALA A 854 -22.10 -1.05 53.03
N MET A 855 -21.82 -1.25 54.32
CA MET A 855 -20.52 -0.95 54.92
C MET A 855 -19.52 -2.02 54.47
N SER A 856 -18.31 -1.58 54.09
CA SER A 856 -16.98 -2.21 54.28
C SER A 856 -16.84 -3.73 54.09
N VAL A 857 -15.88 -4.14 53.25
CA VAL A 857 -14.65 -4.87 53.67
C VAL A 857 -13.66 -4.95 52.49
N LYS A 858 -12.46 -4.43 52.74
CA LYS A 858 -11.13 -4.64 52.10
C LYS A 858 -10.96 -4.57 50.59
#